data_AF-A0AA39WKZ1-F1
#
_entry.id   AF-A0AA39WKZ1-F1
#
_cell.length_a   1.000
_cell.length_b   1.000
_cell.length_c   1.000
_cell.angle_alpha   90.00
_cell.angle_beta   90.00
_cell.angle_gamma   90.00
#
_symmetry.space_group_name_H-M   'P 1'
#
loop_
_entity.id
_entity.type
_entity.pdbx_description
1 polymer ?
#
loop_
_entity_poly.entity_id
_entity_poly.type
_entity_poly.pdbx_seq_one_letter_code
_entity_poly.pdbx_strand_id
1 'polypeptide(L)'
;MADAEAQNVEAPPQSAASPTPSKELYPMSKWKYDVLLSSMSILADLFFREVHPRGSWKVPRHGPVLFVAAPHANQFVDALILQRTLRNEAKRRVSLLIAQKSVHGFIGWASRQVGSVPVGRAQDAAKPAKGTIYLPDPINDPTLIRGIGTNFETDAEIGGMVFLPSIKGHTGASVDIAAILGPEEIRIKRPFKGYVPMSQLTGRDDIDENGQFRNKGIMGAKEGFQGSKFKLAPHIDQTKVYQAVFDRLKAGGCVGIFPEGGSHDRTELLPLKAGVAIMALGTLAEAPDCGLKIVPVGMNYFHAHKFRSRAVVEFGPPFEVPPHIVEMYKNNQRRNAIAQLLDMVHSALSAVTVSTPDYDTLMVIQAARRLYNPIGKKLPLPVVVELNRRLALGYEKYKNDPRIISLQKSVKEYNRQLRYLNIRDHQVQYAKMSWPIVVFTFIYRLLKLLVLSAGVLPGLVLFAPVFIATKIISRQKAKTALAGSTVKIQGRDVMATWKLLVSMALAPILYNFYSSIVAYKVYQDRLWGRVPEWVPIWGVFLAGWIVFPAITFAALRFGEVGMDIVKSLRPLIMCINPSSSYNIHQLRERRAELSTQVTDLINTLGPEMFPDFKETRLVFDHARSESNESNPPPLSPTRSTPTRSTPRRQDSGMSSPGGYIDSPPHSAGAPARRSTTQSSRAIPRNESFSNIGGVGFFATRPPSRNRSRNSSVGGGHGMAGFPISGFTTLDSKEGFDEASKKIRAAMRERGEMRRRKSQVERSVDRDTDEEDEDEDASPLAAATNSTEKSVPKASWKMASGLKALVNSAKKLAIGDSGSKAGINDLFPVVDKAVDGDDCDHDCNNFVVQYPKNFKIDEGDDLYGFVKGWSTHVLVATGKTDWVRDVADEKGSVMQAIGGSKAPSNGRLMLSASNIPTPHHTSDYSEPTTVLLLPAFTVVENVTPATVPTLITEFIEKAPTNTSPLESISLPKALPAPLPEASPAVLKELTTKPCPHQVIILLCSQKTRDARCGQSAPLLRKELQRHLQPLGLYRDLDDERPGGVGIYFISHVGGHKYSANMMVYRRPDAFGLDKVERGKLAEGETAVPKKKNIGAASEDGEGDVGAGQCIWLARVKPEDCEGIVKFTVLQGKVIKPASQLRGGFDRSKGLMSW
;
A
#
# COMPACT_ATOMS: atom_id res chain seq x y z
N MET A 1 -16.43 13.98 -80.62
CA MET A 1 -17.64 14.67 -81.12
C MET A 1 -18.76 14.21 -80.21
N ALA A 2 -18.89 14.82 -79.03
CA ALA A 2 -19.69 16.01 -78.75
C ALA A 2 -21.21 15.70 -78.83
N ASP A 3 -21.80 15.66 -77.63
CA ASP A 3 -23.23 15.67 -77.27
C ASP A 3 -24.13 14.49 -77.69
N ALA A 4 -24.25 13.51 -76.79
CA ALA A 4 -25.52 12.89 -76.36
C ALA A 4 -25.24 11.69 -75.43
N GLU A 5 -25.63 11.77 -74.15
CA GLU A 5 -26.14 10.63 -73.37
C GLU A 5 -26.50 11.09 -71.95
N ALA A 6 -27.72 11.61 -71.83
CA ALA A 6 -28.46 11.66 -70.58
C ALA A 6 -29.69 10.76 -70.77
N GLN A 7 -30.01 9.96 -69.74
CA GLN A 7 -31.16 9.05 -69.60
C GLN A 7 -30.92 7.57 -69.95
N ASN A 8 -30.49 6.81 -68.94
CA ASN A 8 -31.03 5.47 -68.67
C ASN A 8 -30.90 5.20 -67.16
N VAL A 9 -31.99 5.45 -66.42
CA VAL A 9 -32.13 5.05 -65.01
C VAL A 9 -32.81 3.69 -65.02
N GLU A 10 -32.01 2.63 -64.95
CA GLU A 10 -32.46 1.27 -64.75
C GLU A 10 -32.86 1.04 -63.28
N ALA A 11 -33.93 0.27 -63.09
CA ALA A 11 -34.57 0.00 -61.82
C ALA A 11 -33.62 -0.61 -60.76
N PRO A 12 -33.79 -0.30 -59.47
CA PRO A 12 -32.96 -0.87 -58.42
C PRO A 12 -33.18 -2.38 -58.33
N PRO A 13 -32.11 -3.18 -58.20
CA PRO A 13 -32.21 -4.63 -58.16
C PRO A 13 -32.91 -5.09 -56.89
N GLN A 14 -33.71 -6.14 -57.08
CA GLN A 14 -34.55 -6.79 -56.10
C GLN A 14 -33.83 -7.07 -54.77
N SER A 15 -34.54 -6.74 -53.70
CA SER A 15 -34.17 -6.95 -52.30
C SER A 15 -33.59 -8.34 -52.05
N ALA A 16 -32.28 -8.42 -51.82
CA ALA A 16 -31.71 -9.47 -50.99
C ALA A 16 -32.36 -9.33 -49.62
N ALA A 17 -33.15 -10.35 -49.24
CA ALA A 17 -33.84 -10.43 -47.96
C ALA A 17 -32.90 -10.00 -46.83
N SER A 18 -33.22 -8.90 -46.16
CA SER A 18 -32.54 -8.48 -44.94
C SER A 18 -32.55 -9.67 -43.97
N PRO A 19 -31.41 -10.13 -43.46
CA PRO A 19 -31.42 -11.18 -42.45
C PRO A 19 -32.26 -10.65 -41.29
N THR A 20 -33.35 -11.35 -40.97
CA THR A 20 -34.16 -11.09 -39.78
C THR A 20 -33.21 -10.85 -38.60
N PRO A 21 -33.29 -9.70 -37.91
CA PRO A 21 -32.34 -9.37 -36.85
C PRO A 21 -32.40 -10.48 -35.80
N SER A 22 -31.27 -11.12 -35.53
CA SER A 22 -31.17 -12.12 -34.46
C SER A 22 -31.75 -11.50 -33.19
N LYS A 23 -32.67 -12.20 -32.52
CA LYS A 23 -33.23 -11.73 -31.25
C LYS A 23 -32.06 -11.53 -30.28
N GLU A 24 -31.74 -10.28 -29.99
CA GLU A 24 -30.67 -9.92 -29.06
C GLU A 24 -30.97 -10.55 -27.68
N LEU A 25 -30.07 -11.38 -27.17
CA LEU A 25 -30.26 -12.15 -25.93
C LEU A 25 -30.54 -11.26 -24.69
N TYR A 26 -30.03 -10.03 -24.68
CA TYR A 26 -30.17 -9.08 -23.58
C TYR A 26 -30.58 -7.70 -24.09
N PRO A 27 -31.83 -7.51 -24.56
CA PRO A 27 -32.25 -6.28 -25.22
C PRO A 27 -32.22 -5.09 -24.25
N MET A 28 -31.65 -3.97 -24.70
CA MET A 28 -31.57 -2.75 -23.90
C MET A 28 -32.72 -1.79 -24.26
N SER A 29 -33.66 -1.60 -23.34
CA SER A 29 -34.68 -0.56 -23.49
C SER A 29 -34.09 0.81 -23.18
N LYS A 30 -34.09 1.71 -24.16
CA LYS A 30 -33.49 3.05 -24.07
C LYS A 30 -34.06 3.89 -22.92
N TRP A 31 -35.38 3.85 -22.70
CA TRP A 31 -36.02 4.63 -21.64
C TRP A 31 -35.76 4.04 -20.26
N LYS A 32 -35.79 2.70 -20.11
CA LYS A 32 -35.49 2.02 -18.84
C LYS A 32 -34.05 2.28 -18.41
N TYR A 33 -33.12 2.24 -19.38
CA TYR A 33 -31.72 2.61 -19.19
C TYR A 33 -31.59 4.04 -18.64
N ASP A 34 -32.22 5.00 -19.33
CA ASP A 34 -32.10 6.42 -18.97
C ASP A 34 -32.73 6.71 -17.60
N VAL A 35 -33.91 6.18 -17.30
CA VAL A 35 -34.59 6.38 -16.01
C VAL A 35 -33.78 5.79 -14.85
N LEU A 36 -33.30 4.55 -14.98
CA LEU A 36 -32.48 3.94 -13.95
C LEU A 36 -31.17 4.71 -13.77
N LEU A 37 -30.49 5.06 -14.86
CA LEU A 37 -29.23 5.79 -14.81
C LEU A 37 -29.41 7.18 -14.19
N SER A 38 -30.47 7.91 -14.52
CA SER A 38 -30.79 9.20 -13.90
C SER A 38 -31.01 9.06 -12.39
N SER A 39 -31.76 8.06 -11.95
CA SER A 39 -31.98 7.81 -10.52
C SER A 39 -30.68 7.47 -9.77
N MET A 40 -29.85 6.60 -10.35
CA MET A 40 -28.57 6.20 -9.75
C MET A 40 -27.52 7.32 -9.82
N SER A 41 -27.64 8.24 -10.77
CA SER A 41 -26.75 9.40 -10.90
C SER A 41 -26.87 10.35 -9.70
N ILE A 42 -28.07 10.51 -9.14
CA ILE A 42 -28.30 11.30 -7.92
C ILE A 42 -27.50 10.71 -6.75
N LEU A 43 -27.53 9.38 -6.59
CA LEU A 43 -26.74 8.69 -5.56
C LEU A 43 -25.23 8.88 -5.78
N ALA A 44 -24.78 8.82 -7.04
CA ALA A 44 -23.39 9.10 -7.37
C ALA A 44 -22.98 10.55 -7.07
N ASP A 45 -23.85 11.54 -7.28
CA ASP A 45 -23.61 12.96 -6.94
C ASP A 45 -23.63 13.24 -5.44
N LEU A 46 -24.42 12.49 -4.68
CA LEU A 46 -24.36 12.54 -3.23
C LEU A 46 -23.04 11.96 -2.73
N PHE A 47 -22.60 10.82 -3.30
CA PHE A 47 -21.39 10.14 -2.88
C PHE A 47 -20.09 10.80 -3.35
N PHE A 48 -20.00 11.27 -4.59
CA PHE A 48 -18.83 11.96 -5.13
C PHE A 48 -19.07 13.46 -5.14
N ARG A 49 -18.07 14.22 -4.68
CA ARG A 49 -18.13 15.68 -4.73
C ARG A 49 -18.20 16.18 -6.16
N GLU A 50 -17.36 15.62 -7.02
CA GLU A 50 -17.26 15.96 -8.43
C GLU A 50 -16.76 14.75 -9.23
N VAL A 51 -17.34 14.57 -10.43
CA VAL A 51 -16.90 13.59 -11.43
C VAL A 51 -16.61 14.35 -12.73
N HIS A 52 -15.35 14.41 -13.14
CA HIS A 52 -14.94 15.17 -14.32
C HIS A 52 -14.58 14.27 -15.51
N PRO A 53 -15.23 14.44 -16.68
CA PRO A 53 -14.81 13.79 -17.91
C PRO A 53 -13.61 14.51 -18.54
N ARG A 54 -12.68 13.75 -19.12
CA ARG A 54 -11.56 14.25 -19.93
C ARG A 54 -11.48 13.47 -21.23
N GLY A 55 -11.28 14.14 -22.36
CA GLY A 55 -11.19 13.48 -23.66
C GLY A 55 -12.51 12.92 -24.18
N SER A 56 -13.65 13.30 -23.60
CA SER A 56 -14.98 12.80 -24.02
C SER A 56 -15.29 13.09 -25.49
N TRP A 57 -14.72 14.15 -26.07
CA TRP A 57 -14.82 14.47 -27.49
C TRP A 57 -14.13 13.45 -28.41
N LYS A 58 -13.19 12.65 -27.90
CA LYS A 58 -12.53 11.58 -28.65
C LYS A 58 -13.43 10.37 -28.82
N VAL A 59 -14.51 10.27 -28.04
CA VAL A 59 -15.45 9.15 -28.12
C VAL A 59 -16.24 9.24 -29.42
N PRO A 60 -16.23 8.20 -30.28
CA PRO A 60 -17.05 8.17 -31.48
C PRO A 60 -18.53 8.34 -31.16
N ARG A 61 -19.20 9.26 -31.85
CA ARG A 61 -20.64 9.55 -31.69
C ARG A 61 -21.52 8.46 -32.33
N HIS A 62 -21.03 7.83 -33.40
CA HIS A 62 -21.71 6.80 -34.19
C HIS A 62 -20.79 5.58 -34.39
N GLY A 63 -21.39 4.47 -34.84
CA GLY A 63 -20.68 3.20 -35.05
C GLY A 63 -20.44 2.39 -33.77
N PRO A 64 -19.91 1.16 -33.90
CA PRO A 64 -19.67 0.29 -32.77
C PRO A 64 -18.40 0.63 -32.00
N VAL A 65 -18.51 0.63 -30.67
CA VAL A 65 -17.41 0.98 -29.78
C VAL A 65 -17.29 -0.02 -28.65
N LEU A 66 -16.07 -0.56 -28.48
CA LEU A 66 -15.69 -1.34 -27.32
C LEU A 66 -14.91 -0.45 -26.35
N PHE A 67 -15.54 -0.09 -25.23
CA PHE A 67 -14.89 0.64 -24.15
C PHE A 67 -14.12 -0.33 -23.26
N VAL A 68 -12.84 -0.07 -23.08
CA VAL A 68 -11.99 -0.85 -22.18
C VAL A 68 -11.60 0.05 -21.02
N ALA A 69 -12.06 -0.26 -19.81
CA ALA A 69 -11.88 0.63 -18.66
C ALA A 69 -10.97 0.02 -17.58
N ALA A 70 -10.05 0.82 -17.04
CA ALA A 70 -9.17 0.43 -15.94
C ALA A 70 -8.61 1.69 -15.21
N PRO A 71 -8.07 1.58 -13.98
CA PRO A 71 -8.15 0.42 -13.08
C PRO A 71 -9.57 0.23 -12.52
N HIS A 72 -9.93 -1.01 -12.19
CA HIS A 72 -11.24 -1.32 -11.60
C HIS A 72 -11.21 -1.18 -10.07
N ALA A 73 -11.19 0.08 -9.59
CA ALA A 73 -11.04 0.40 -8.18
C ALA A 73 -12.30 0.13 -7.33
N ASN A 74 -13.51 0.16 -7.90
CA ASN A 74 -14.75 -0.15 -7.18
C ASN A 74 -15.59 -1.19 -7.91
N GLN A 75 -16.24 -2.08 -7.15
CA GLN A 75 -16.97 -3.21 -7.73
C GLN A 75 -18.10 -2.80 -8.70
N PHE A 76 -19.01 -1.90 -8.31
CA PHE A 76 -20.15 -1.49 -9.17
C PHE A 76 -20.21 0.01 -9.44
N VAL A 77 -19.51 0.81 -8.63
CA VAL A 77 -19.54 2.27 -8.75
C VAL A 77 -18.81 2.73 -10.02
N ASP A 78 -17.75 2.02 -10.43
CA ASP A 78 -17.02 2.32 -11.67
C ASP A 78 -17.93 2.21 -12.90
N ALA A 79 -18.74 1.15 -12.94
CA ALA A 79 -19.71 0.91 -14.01
C ALA A 79 -20.74 2.05 -14.10
N LEU A 80 -21.28 2.47 -12.95
CA LEU A 80 -22.25 3.57 -12.88
C LEU A 80 -21.65 4.90 -13.36
N ILE A 81 -20.45 5.23 -12.91
CA ILE A 81 -19.75 6.47 -13.30
C ILE A 81 -19.46 6.48 -14.81
N LEU A 82 -18.98 5.36 -15.35
CA LEU A 82 -18.68 5.24 -16.78
C LEU A 82 -19.94 5.39 -17.64
N GLN A 83 -21.02 4.67 -17.30
CA GLN A 83 -22.31 4.75 -18.00
C GLN A 83 -22.87 6.18 -17.98
N ARG A 84 -22.87 6.81 -16.80
CA ARG A 84 -23.31 8.19 -16.62
C ARG A 84 -22.51 9.16 -17.47
N THR A 85 -21.19 9.06 -17.43
CA THR A 85 -20.30 9.97 -18.15
C THR A 85 -20.48 9.86 -19.66
N LEU A 86 -20.57 8.63 -20.19
CA LEU A 86 -20.83 8.39 -21.61
C LEU A 86 -22.22 8.87 -22.04
N ARG A 87 -23.22 8.75 -21.17
CA ARG A 87 -24.57 9.22 -21.48
C ARG A 87 -24.65 10.75 -21.52
N ASN A 88 -24.02 11.44 -20.58
CA ASN A 88 -24.07 12.90 -20.48
C ASN A 88 -23.20 13.58 -21.56
N GLU A 89 -21.97 13.12 -21.74
CA GLU A 89 -20.99 13.79 -22.61
C GLU A 89 -21.06 13.30 -24.06
N ALA A 90 -21.07 11.98 -24.25
CA ALA A 90 -21.03 11.36 -25.56
C ALA A 90 -22.42 11.04 -26.13
N LYS A 91 -23.50 11.14 -25.32
CA LYS A 91 -24.87 10.70 -25.63
C LYS A 91 -24.97 9.21 -26.02
N ARG A 92 -23.98 8.40 -25.63
CA ARG A 92 -23.91 6.95 -25.91
C ARG A 92 -24.48 6.15 -24.73
N ARG A 93 -25.13 5.02 -25.02
CA ARG A 93 -25.56 4.04 -24.01
C ARG A 93 -24.66 2.83 -24.12
N VAL A 94 -24.07 2.41 -23.01
CA VAL A 94 -23.11 1.30 -22.96
C VAL A 94 -23.66 0.15 -22.13
N SER A 95 -23.62 -1.05 -22.72
CA SER A 95 -23.87 -2.31 -22.04
C SER A 95 -22.57 -2.82 -21.42
N LEU A 96 -22.59 -3.12 -20.12
CA LEU A 96 -21.39 -3.57 -19.41
C LEU A 96 -21.45 -5.08 -19.15
N LEU A 97 -20.29 -5.73 -19.17
CA LEU A 97 -20.16 -7.10 -18.72
C LEU A 97 -20.21 -7.18 -17.20
N ILE A 98 -21.06 -8.05 -16.65
CA ILE A 98 -21.23 -8.25 -15.20
C ILE A 98 -20.97 -9.71 -14.83
N ALA A 99 -20.34 -9.96 -13.68
CA ALA A 99 -20.14 -11.33 -13.19
C ALA A 99 -21.48 -12.00 -12.87
N GLN A 100 -21.71 -13.22 -13.35
CA GLN A 100 -23.00 -13.91 -13.20
C GLN A 100 -23.44 -14.08 -11.73
N LYS A 101 -22.50 -14.30 -10.81
CA LYS A 101 -22.79 -14.36 -9.35
C LYS A 101 -23.35 -13.07 -8.76
N SER A 102 -23.20 -11.94 -9.46
CA SER A 102 -23.71 -10.63 -9.03
C SER A 102 -25.09 -10.33 -9.61
N VAL A 103 -25.63 -11.20 -10.46
CA VAL A 103 -26.91 -11.02 -11.14
C VAL A 103 -28.05 -11.59 -10.28
N HIS A 104 -28.06 -11.23 -9.00
CA HIS A 104 -29.08 -11.61 -8.03
C HIS A 104 -29.53 -10.37 -7.24
N GLY A 105 -30.73 -10.43 -6.66
CA GLY A 105 -31.31 -9.33 -5.90
C GLY A 105 -31.42 -8.02 -6.68
N PHE A 106 -31.26 -6.89 -5.98
CA PHE A 106 -31.36 -5.54 -6.56
C PHE A 106 -30.35 -5.28 -7.67
N ILE A 107 -29.10 -5.72 -7.50
CA ILE A 107 -28.03 -5.53 -8.48
C ILE A 107 -28.35 -6.28 -9.78
N GLY A 108 -28.89 -7.50 -9.66
CA GLY A 108 -29.39 -8.27 -10.80
C GLY A 108 -30.52 -7.55 -11.54
N TRP A 109 -31.53 -7.05 -10.81
CA TRP A 109 -32.62 -6.27 -11.40
C TRP A 109 -32.10 -5.01 -12.13
N ALA A 110 -31.23 -4.22 -11.49
CA ALA A 110 -30.67 -3.01 -12.07
C ALA A 110 -29.82 -3.31 -13.32
N SER A 111 -28.99 -4.36 -13.27
CA SER A 111 -28.16 -4.78 -14.40
C SER A 111 -28.96 -5.13 -15.66
N ARG A 112 -30.16 -5.73 -15.50
CA ARG A 112 -31.06 -6.04 -16.61
C ARG A 112 -31.65 -4.78 -17.24
N GLN A 113 -31.97 -3.76 -16.45
CA GLN A 113 -32.52 -2.50 -16.98
C GLN A 113 -31.50 -1.70 -17.80
N VAL A 114 -30.22 -1.78 -17.45
CA VAL A 114 -29.13 -1.17 -18.25
C VAL A 114 -28.62 -2.07 -19.37
N GLY A 115 -29.24 -3.25 -19.59
CA GLY A 115 -28.87 -4.18 -20.64
C GLY A 115 -27.49 -4.82 -20.46
N SER A 116 -26.99 -4.98 -19.23
CA SER A 116 -25.70 -5.63 -18.95
C SER A 116 -25.70 -7.10 -19.35
N VAL A 117 -24.56 -7.59 -19.84
CA VAL A 117 -24.40 -8.99 -20.26
C VAL A 117 -23.74 -9.80 -19.12
N PRO A 118 -24.40 -10.85 -18.60
CA PRO A 118 -23.85 -11.69 -17.55
C PRO A 118 -22.76 -12.61 -18.09
N VAL A 119 -21.62 -12.67 -17.40
CA VAL A 119 -20.49 -13.53 -17.73
C VAL A 119 -20.25 -14.52 -16.59
N GLY A 120 -20.49 -15.80 -16.89
CA GLY A 120 -20.20 -16.91 -15.99
C GLY A 120 -18.71 -17.23 -15.94
N ARG A 121 -18.19 -17.44 -14.72
CA ARG A 121 -16.85 -18.00 -14.49
C ARG A 121 -17.00 -19.29 -13.73
N ALA A 122 -16.29 -20.33 -14.14
CA ALA A 122 -16.39 -21.61 -13.46
C ALA A 122 -15.88 -21.54 -12.01
N GLN A 123 -14.93 -20.64 -11.70
CA GLN A 123 -14.54 -20.32 -10.31
C GLN A 123 -15.71 -19.80 -9.45
N ASP A 124 -16.65 -19.06 -10.03
CA ASP A 124 -17.79 -18.49 -9.32
C ASP A 124 -18.91 -19.54 -9.09
N ALA A 125 -18.94 -20.61 -9.90
CA ALA A 125 -19.88 -21.73 -9.79
C ALA A 125 -19.31 -22.94 -9.01
N ALA A 126 -18.08 -22.85 -8.50
CA ALA A 126 -17.40 -23.95 -7.84
C ALA A 126 -18.03 -24.30 -6.48
N LYS A 127 -18.56 -25.53 -6.36
CA LYS A 127 -19.19 -26.06 -5.13
C LYS A 127 -18.30 -27.12 -4.47
N PRO A 128 -18.26 -27.19 -3.13
CA PRO A 128 -17.60 -28.30 -2.42
C PRO A 128 -18.21 -29.63 -2.87
N ALA A 129 -17.36 -30.55 -3.32
CA ALA A 129 -17.78 -31.90 -3.71
C ALA A 129 -17.79 -32.83 -2.49
N LYS A 130 -18.57 -33.92 -2.58
CA LYS A 130 -18.57 -35.00 -1.57
C LYS A 130 -17.32 -35.86 -1.74
N GLY A 131 -16.80 -36.42 -0.65
CA GLY A 131 -15.61 -37.26 -0.68
C GLY A 131 -14.29 -36.49 -0.78
N THR A 132 -13.23 -37.21 -1.09
CA THR A 132 -11.86 -36.69 -1.25
C THR A 132 -11.23 -37.22 -2.54
N ILE A 133 -10.22 -36.53 -3.08
CA ILE A 133 -9.48 -36.96 -4.27
C ILE A 133 -8.00 -37.15 -4.01
N TYR A 134 -7.40 -38.08 -4.73
CA TYR A 134 -5.97 -38.34 -4.73
C TYR A 134 -5.49 -38.76 -6.13
N LEU A 135 -4.18 -38.71 -6.34
CA LEU A 135 -3.54 -39.18 -7.56
C LEU A 135 -3.03 -40.61 -7.36
N PRO A 136 -3.59 -41.62 -8.05
CA PRO A 136 -3.19 -43.01 -7.91
C PRO A 136 -1.81 -43.29 -8.52
N ASP A 137 -1.42 -42.60 -9.60
CA ASP A 137 -0.12 -42.77 -10.26
C ASP A 137 0.44 -41.44 -10.78
N PRO A 138 1.08 -40.64 -9.91
CA PRO A 138 1.49 -39.29 -10.27
C PRO A 138 2.70 -39.21 -11.22
N ILE A 139 3.41 -40.33 -11.44
CA ILE A 139 4.61 -40.39 -12.29
C ILE A 139 4.26 -40.87 -13.70
N ASN A 140 3.49 -41.96 -13.81
CA ASN A 140 3.17 -42.61 -15.08
C ASN A 140 1.86 -42.09 -15.70
N ASP A 141 0.84 -41.78 -14.88
CA ASP A 141 -0.41 -41.20 -15.36
C ASP A 141 -0.86 -40.00 -14.49
N PRO A 142 -0.19 -38.83 -14.63
CA PRO A 142 -0.48 -37.65 -13.83
C PRO A 142 -1.85 -36.99 -14.18
N THR A 143 -2.61 -37.60 -15.09
CA THR A 143 -3.92 -37.12 -15.53
C THR A 143 -5.09 -37.91 -14.95
N LEU A 144 -4.84 -39.05 -14.32
CA LEU A 144 -5.87 -39.84 -13.67
C LEU A 144 -6.05 -39.38 -12.22
N ILE A 145 -7.29 -39.12 -11.82
CA ILE A 145 -7.65 -38.79 -10.43
C ILE A 145 -8.64 -39.83 -9.95
N ARG A 146 -8.38 -40.38 -8.75
CA ARG A 146 -9.31 -41.24 -8.02
C ARG A 146 -9.95 -40.50 -6.87
N GLY A 147 -11.22 -40.77 -6.63
CA GLY A 147 -11.97 -40.25 -5.51
C GLY A 147 -12.32 -41.33 -4.49
N ILE A 148 -12.42 -40.96 -3.22
CA ILE A 148 -12.85 -41.80 -2.12
C ILE A 148 -14.19 -41.23 -1.62
N GLY A 149 -15.26 -42.02 -1.72
CA GLY A 149 -16.61 -41.57 -1.36
C GLY A 149 -17.16 -40.47 -2.27
N THR A 150 -16.74 -40.46 -3.54
CA THR A 150 -17.16 -39.54 -4.61
C THR A 150 -18.09 -40.25 -5.59
N ASN A 151 -19.00 -39.52 -6.24
CA ASN A 151 -19.69 -39.99 -7.44
C ASN A 151 -19.55 -38.95 -8.56
N PHE A 152 -18.55 -39.12 -9.43
CA PHE A 152 -18.25 -38.18 -10.49
C PHE A 152 -19.25 -38.18 -11.64
N GLU A 153 -19.98 -39.28 -11.87
CA GLU A 153 -20.99 -39.34 -12.93
C GLU A 153 -22.16 -38.40 -12.63
N THR A 154 -22.51 -38.22 -11.35
CA THR A 154 -23.57 -37.31 -10.93
C THR A 154 -23.06 -35.90 -10.63
N ASP A 155 -21.86 -35.79 -10.07
CA ASP A 155 -21.37 -34.53 -9.49
C ASP A 155 -20.44 -33.74 -10.44
N ALA A 156 -19.87 -34.37 -11.47
CA ALA A 156 -18.94 -33.75 -12.42
C ALA A 156 -19.48 -33.75 -13.86
N GLU A 157 -18.99 -32.81 -14.67
CA GLU A 157 -19.32 -32.69 -16.09
C GLU A 157 -18.05 -32.70 -16.94
N ILE A 158 -18.13 -33.28 -18.14
CA ILE A 158 -17.05 -33.24 -19.13
C ILE A 158 -16.79 -31.77 -19.52
N GLY A 159 -15.53 -31.35 -19.45
CA GLY A 159 -15.15 -29.94 -19.65
C GLY A 159 -15.36 -29.04 -18.43
N GLY A 160 -15.88 -29.56 -17.32
CA GLY A 160 -15.93 -28.88 -16.02
C GLY A 160 -14.53 -28.70 -15.41
N MET A 161 -14.44 -28.08 -14.23
CA MET A 161 -13.16 -27.84 -13.55
C MET A 161 -13.11 -28.44 -12.14
N VAL A 162 -11.96 -29.03 -11.80
CA VAL A 162 -11.60 -29.46 -10.45
C VAL A 162 -10.76 -28.38 -9.79
N PHE A 163 -11.12 -27.99 -8.57
CA PHE A 163 -10.42 -26.99 -7.76
C PHE A 163 -9.87 -27.61 -6.47
N LEU A 164 -8.58 -27.41 -6.23
CA LEU A 164 -7.92 -27.76 -4.99
C LEU A 164 -8.06 -26.64 -3.93
N PRO A 165 -8.07 -26.99 -2.64
CA PRO A 165 -8.22 -26.01 -1.57
C PRO A 165 -6.98 -25.12 -1.50
N SER A 166 -7.18 -23.83 -1.22
CA SER A 166 -6.06 -22.90 -1.03
C SER A 166 -5.45 -23.12 0.35
N ILE A 167 -4.14 -23.31 0.43
CA ILE A 167 -3.38 -23.39 1.69
C ILE A 167 -2.79 -22.00 2.00
N LYS A 168 -2.59 -21.66 3.28
CA LYS A 168 -2.07 -20.34 3.71
C LYS A 168 -0.81 -19.96 2.93
N GLY A 169 -0.93 -18.98 2.02
CA GLY A 169 0.17 -18.45 1.21
C GLY A 169 0.24 -18.95 -0.24
N HIS A 170 -0.54 -19.97 -0.63
CA HIS A 170 -0.58 -20.51 -1.99
C HIS A 170 -2.01 -20.54 -2.56
N THR A 171 -2.18 -20.03 -3.78
CA THR A 171 -3.47 -20.05 -4.49
C THR A 171 -3.82 -21.48 -4.88
N GLY A 172 -5.07 -21.90 -4.62
CA GLY A 172 -5.58 -23.20 -5.05
C GLY A 172 -5.45 -23.38 -6.56
N ALA A 173 -4.99 -24.56 -6.98
CA ALA A 173 -4.87 -24.90 -8.40
C ALA A 173 -6.19 -25.41 -8.95
N SER A 174 -6.40 -25.22 -10.25
CA SER A 174 -7.60 -25.68 -10.96
C SER A 174 -7.27 -26.23 -12.33
N VAL A 175 -7.97 -27.29 -12.73
CA VAL A 175 -7.75 -27.97 -14.01
C VAL A 175 -9.07 -28.44 -14.61
N ASP A 176 -9.16 -28.42 -15.95
CA ASP A 176 -10.30 -28.89 -16.73
C ASP A 176 -10.40 -30.43 -16.78
N ILE A 177 -11.61 -30.98 -16.66
CA ILE A 177 -11.92 -32.41 -16.79
C ILE A 177 -12.01 -32.78 -18.26
N ALA A 178 -11.24 -33.78 -18.69
CA ALA A 178 -11.23 -34.30 -20.05
C ALA A 178 -12.27 -35.41 -20.26
N ALA A 179 -12.38 -36.35 -19.34
CA ALA A 179 -13.32 -37.47 -19.40
C ALA A 179 -13.71 -37.95 -18.00
N ILE A 180 -14.91 -38.50 -17.86
CA ILE A 180 -15.38 -39.20 -16.66
C ILE A 180 -15.31 -40.69 -16.99
N LEU A 181 -14.53 -41.46 -16.23
CA LEU A 181 -14.26 -42.87 -16.51
C LEU A 181 -15.14 -43.81 -15.66
N GLY A 182 -15.70 -43.29 -14.56
CA GLY A 182 -16.67 -43.99 -13.71
C GLY A 182 -17.05 -43.15 -12.48
N PRO A 183 -17.76 -43.73 -11.49
CA PRO A 183 -18.19 -43.00 -10.29
C PRO A 183 -17.02 -42.51 -9.43
N GLU A 184 -15.87 -43.19 -9.45
CA GLU A 184 -14.70 -42.86 -8.61
C GLU A 184 -13.48 -42.40 -9.42
N GLU A 185 -13.57 -42.33 -10.76
CA GLU A 185 -12.43 -42.01 -11.62
C GLU A 185 -12.74 -40.91 -12.65
N ILE A 186 -11.87 -39.91 -12.70
CA ILE A 186 -11.91 -38.86 -13.72
C ILE A 186 -10.53 -38.62 -14.32
N ARG A 187 -10.51 -38.22 -15.59
CA ARG A 187 -9.29 -37.81 -16.29
C ARG A 187 -9.28 -36.31 -16.51
N ILE A 188 -8.17 -35.66 -16.16
CA ILE A 188 -7.98 -34.22 -16.35
C ILE A 188 -7.21 -33.90 -17.63
N LYS A 189 -7.47 -32.74 -18.24
CA LYS A 189 -6.90 -32.33 -19.54
C LYS A 189 -5.42 -31.99 -19.47
N ARG A 190 -4.94 -31.52 -18.31
CA ARG A 190 -3.54 -31.11 -18.08
C ARG A 190 -3.16 -31.51 -16.66
N PRO A 191 -1.95 -32.02 -16.39
CA PRO A 191 -1.57 -32.40 -15.03
C PRO A 191 -1.47 -31.18 -14.11
N PHE A 192 -1.75 -31.37 -12.81
CA PHE A 192 -1.46 -30.37 -11.80
C PHE A 192 0.06 -30.14 -11.70
N LYS A 193 0.49 -28.88 -11.57
CA LYS A 193 1.90 -28.49 -11.50
C LYS A 193 2.20 -27.73 -10.21
N GLY A 194 3.41 -27.93 -9.69
CA GLY A 194 3.91 -27.28 -8.48
C GLY A 194 3.78 -28.11 -7.21
N TYR A 195 4.58 -27.75 -6.21
CA TYR A 195 4.68 -28.46 -4.94
C TYR A 195 3.33 -28.65 -4.22
N VAL A 196 2.55 -27.57 -4.08
CA VAL A 196 1.34 -27.58 -3.24
C VAL A 196 0.22 -28.48 -3.79
N PRO A 197 -0.18 -28.38 -5.07
CA PRO A 197 -1.18 -29.30 -5.64
C PRO A 197 -0.76 -30.76 -5.56
N MET A 198 0.53 -31.04 -5.78
CA MET A 198 1.04 -32.40 -5.81
C MET A 198 1.12 -33.02 -4.40
N SER A 199 1.54 -32.23 -3.41
CA SER A 199 1.49 -32.61 -1.99
C SER A 199 0.05 -32.83 -1.51
N GLN A 200 -0.89 -31.99 -1.95
CA GLN A 200 -2.31 -32.17 -1.62
C GLN A 200 -2.92 -33.43 -2.24
N LEU A 201 -2.50 -33.84 -3.43
CA LEU A 201 -3.10 -34.99 -4.11
C LEU A 201 -2.42 -36.32 -3.80
N THR A 202 -1.18 -36.32 -3.33
CA THR A 202 -0.43 -37.55 -3.02
C THR A 202 -0.09 -37.71 -1.54
N GLY A 203 -0.16 -36.62 -0.76
CA GLY A 203 0.24 -36.63 0.65
C GLY A 203 1.74 -36.88 0.88
N ARG A 204 2.55 -36.81 -0.18
CA ARG A 204 3.99 -37.06 -0.13
C ARG A 204 4.80 -35.79 0.09
N ASP A 205 5.94 -35.97 0.73
CA ASP A 205 6.88 -34.90 1.10
C ASP A 205 8.11 -34.82 0.16
N ASP A 206 8.26 -35.79 -0.76
CA ASP A 206 9.40 -35.98 -1.68
C ASP A 206 9.25 -35.19 -3.00
N ILE A 207 8.65 -34.01 -2.94
CA ILE A 207 8.27 -33.22 -4.12
C ILE A 207 9.13 -31.95 -4.21
N ASP A 208 9.73 -31.69 -5.38
CA ASP A 208 10.45 -30.45 -5.65
C ASP A 208 9.53 -29.25 -5.87
N GLU A 209 10.08 -28.03 -5.87
CA GLU A 209 9.29 -26.79 -6.06
C GLU A 209 8.47 -26.77 -7.36
N ASN A 210 8.96 -27.48 -8.40
CA ASN A 210 8.30 -27.63 -9.70
C ASN A 210 7.21 -28.72 -9.74
N GLY A 211 7.04 -29.50 -8.66
CA GLY A 211 6.06 -30.60 -8.58
C GLY A 211 6.56 -31.94 -9.13
N GLN A 212 7.87 -32.17 -9.19
CA GLN A 212 8.48 -33.45 -9.59
C GLN A 212 8.86 -34.28 -8.36
N PHE A 213 8.69 -35.60 -8.43
CA PHE A 213 9.03 -36.52 -7.34
C PHE A 213 10.51 -36.91 -7.39
N ARG A 214 11.19 -36.81 -6.25
CA ARG A 214 12.60 -37.22 -6.11
C ARG A 214 12.75 -38.74 -6.10
N ASN A 215 11.82 -39.46 -5.46
CA ASN A 215 11.83 -40.91 -5.38
C ASN A 215 10.84 -41.53 -6.38
N LYS A 216 11.33 -41.89 -7.58
CA LYS A 216 10.49 -42.50 -8.62
C LYS A 216 10.12 -43.97 -8.36
N GLY A 217 10.73 -44.61 -7.36
CA GLY A 217 10.49 -46.02 -7.02
C GLY A 217 9.22 -46.28 -6.21
N ILE A 218 8.58 -45.24 -5.65
CA ILE A 218 7.35 -45.39 -4.86
C ILE A 218 6.16 -45.09 -5.77
N MET A 219 5.29 -46.07 -6.02
CA MET A 219 4.08 -45.89 -6.82
C MET A 219 2.92 -45.30 -5.99
N GLY A 220 2.22 -44.30 -6.54
CA GLY A 220 1.00 -43.71 -5.97
C GLY A 220 1.08 -42.67 -4.85
N ALA A 221 0.10 -42.67 -3.94
CA ALA A 221 0.03 -41.75 -2.80
C ALA A 221 0.76 -42.33 -1.57
N LYS A 222 0.93 -41.54 -0.50
CA LYS A 222 1.47 -42.03 0.78
C LYS A 222 0.54 -43.09 1.38
N GLU A 223 1.08 -44.16 1.95
CA GLU A 223 0.29 -45.20 2.61
C GLU A 223 -0.62 -44.59 3.69
N GLY A 224 -1.93 -44.88 3.64
CA GLY A 224 -2.94 -44.32 4.55
C GLY A 224 -3.44 -42.91 4.20
N PHE A 225 -3.07 -42.33 3.05
CA PHE A 225 -3.55 -41.01 2.64
C PHE A 225 -5.04 -41.03 2.26
N GLN A 226 -5.87 -40.35 3.04
CA GLN A 226 -7.34 -40.31 2.87
C GLN A 226 -7.81 -39.31 1.80
N GLY A 227 -6.92 -38.78 0.94
CA GLY A 227 -7.26 -37.82 -0.11
C GLY A 227 -7.47 -36.38 0.39
N SER A 228 -7.55 -35.44 -0.54
CA SER A 228 -7.84 -34.02 -0.28
C SER A 228 -9.28 -33.65 -0.62
N LYS A 229 -9.88 -32.77 0.19
CA LYS A 229 -11.17 -32.13 -0.14
C LYS A 229 -11.02 -31.27 -1.39
N PHE A 230 -12.03 -31.22 -2.24
CA PHE A 230 -11.99 -30.51 -3.51
C PHE A 230 -13.32 -29.81 -3.81
N LYS A 231 -13.32 -28.93 -4.81
CA LYS A 231 -14.54 -28.33 -5.37
C LYS A 231 -14.65 -28.67 -6.85
N LEU A 232 -15.87 -28.85 -7.32
CA LEU A 232 -16.18 -29.04 -8.73
C LEU A 232 -16.93 -27.81 -9.26
N ALA A 233 -16.66 -27.45 -10.50
CA ALA A 233 -17.45 -26.48 -11.24
C ALA A 233 -17.91 -27.07 -12.59
N PRO A 234 -19.15 -26.78 -13.00
CA PRO A 234 -19.69 -27.23 -14.28
C PRO A 234 -18.97 -26.58 -15.45
N HIS A 235 -19.12 -27.17 -16.64
CA HIS A 235 -18.64 -26.55 -17.88
C HIS A 235 -19.48 -25.32 -18.20
N ILE A 236 -18.85 -24.16 -18.34
CA ILE A 236 -19.55 -22.92 -18.70
C ILE A 236 -19.30 -22.62 -20.17
N ASP A 237 -20.32 -22.84 -21.00
CA ASP A 237 -20.33 -22.39 -22.38
C ASP A 237 -20.45 -20.87 -22.47
N GLN A 238 -19.35 -20.21 -22.86
CA GLN A 238 -19.29 -18.76 -23.05
C GLN A 238 -19.69 -18.32 -24.46
N THR A 239 -19.98 -19.25 -25.38
CA THR A 239 -20.28 -18.95 -26.78
C THR A 239 -21.49 -18.04 -26.91
N LYS A 240 -22.55 -18.30 -26.13
CA LYS A 240 -23.77 -17.45 -26.09
C LYS A 240 -23.49 -16.02 -25.64
N VAL A 241 -22.55 -15.83 -24.71
CA VAL A 241 -22.15 -14.51 -24.20
C VAL A 241 -21.38 -13.74 -25.25
N TYR A 242 -20.41 -14.39 -25.90
CA TYR A 242 -19.65 -13.78 -26.99
C TYR A 242 -20.56 -13.43 -28.17
N GLN A 243 -21.49 -14.32 -28.54
CA GLN A 243 -22.46 -14.05 -29.60
C GLN A 243 -23.33 -12.84 -29.29
N ALA A 244 -23.82 -12.71 -28.06
CA ALA A 244 -24.59 -11.54 -27.64
C ALA A 244 -23.79 -10.23 -27.74
N VAL A 245 -22.48 -10.28 -27.48
CA VAL A 245 -21.58 -9.13 -27.66
C VAL A 245 -21.35 -8.84 -29.14
N PHE A 246 -21.11 -9.86 -29.96
CA PHE A 246 -20.92 -9.72 -31.40
C PHE A 246 -22.14 -9.09 -32.05
N ASP A 247 -23.34 -9.60 -31.75
CA ASP A 247 -24.59 -9.08 -32.30
C ASP A 247 -24.83 -7.61 -31.92
N ARG A 248 -24.52 -7.24 -30.67
CA ARG A 248 -24.63 -5.84 -30.20
C ARG A 248 -23.63 -4.91 -30.87
N LEU A 249 -22.38 -5.34 -31.07
CA LEU A 249 -21.38 -4.56 -31.79
C LEU A 249 -21.73 -4.49 -33.29
N LYS A 250 -22.18 -5.57 -33.93
CA LYS A 250 -22.65 -5.54 -35.32
C LYS A 250 -23.83 -4.58 -35.53
N ALA A 251 -24.73 -4.47 -34.54
CA ALA A 251 -25.82 -3.51 -34.55
C ALA A 251 -25.38 -2.04 -34.31
N GLY A 252 -24.08 -1.74 -34.25
CA GLY A 252 -23.54 -0.40 -34.01
C GLY A 252 -23.62 0.07 -32.55
N GLY A 253 -23.87 -0.85 -31.61
CA GLY A 253 -23.98 -0.59 -30.19
C GLY A 253 -22.65 -0.34 -29.48
N CYS A 254 -22.71 -0.09 -28.17
CA CYS A 254 -21.53 0.02 -27.31
C CYS A 254 -21.49 -1.08 -26.26
N VAL A 255 -20.31 -1.68 -26.11
CA VAL A 255 -20.02 -2.63 -25.03
C VAL A 255 -18.86 -2.09 -24.21
N GLY A 256 -18.92 -2.23 -22.89
CA GLY A 256 -17.82 -1.88 -22.00
C GLY A 256 -17.38 -3.06 -21.16
N ILE A 257 -16.05 -3.20 -21.00
CA ILE A 257 -15.41 -4.26 -20.23
C ILE A 257 -14.32 -3.69 -19.32
N PHE A 258 -14.23 -4.26 -18.12
CA PHE A 258 -13.08 -4.12 -17.22
C PHE A 258 -12.18 -5.37 -17.39
N PRO A 259 -11.12 -5.31 -18.22
CA PRO A 259 -10.35 -6.48 -18.66
C PRO A 259 -9.54 -7.16 -17.55
N GLU A 260 -9.32 -6.51 -16.41
CA GLU A 260 -8.72 -7.09 -15.19
C GLU A 260 -9.59 -8.23 -14.62
N GLY A 261 -10.89 -8.18 -14.91
CA GLY A 261 -11.86 -9.22 -14.54
C GLY A 261 -12.17 -9.30 -13.05
N GLY A 262 -11.75 -8.34 -12.22
CA GLY A 262 -12.17 -8.22 -10.83
C GLY A 262 -11.69 -6.89 -10.25
N SER A 263 -12.46 -6.33 -9.33
CA SER A 263 -12.12 -5.07 -8.68
C SER A 263 -11.03 -5.24 -7.62
N HIS A 264 -10.18 -4.22 -7.46
CA HIS A 264 -9.05 -4.24 -6.53
C HIS A 264 -8.57 -2.86 -6.08
N ASP A 265 -7.82 -2.82 -4.98
CA ASP A 265 -7.30 -1.59 -4.38
C ASP A 265 -5.86 -1.23 -4.81
N ARG A 266 -5.31 -1.92 -5.82
CA ARG A 266 -3.92 -1.71 -6.29
C ARG A 266 -3.79 -0.44 -7.13
N THR A 267 -2.61 0.18 -7.07
CA THR A 267 -2.23 1.34 -7.90
C THR A 267 -1.83 0.95 -9.33
N GLU A 268 -1.41 -0.30 -9.52
CA GLU A 268 -1.02 -0.87 -10.82
C GLU A 268 -2.19 -1.59 -11.48
N LEU A 269 -2.17 -1.63 -12.82
CA LEU A 269 -3.05 -2.45 -13.63
C LEU A 269 -2.79 -3.93 -13.40
N LEU A 270 -3.85 -4.72 -13.26
CA LEU A 270 -3.72 -6.18 -13.28
C LEU A 270 -3.57 -6.71 -14.71
N PRO A 271 -2.98 -7.91 -14.90
CA PRO A 271 -2.90 -8.56 -16.20
C PRO A 271 -4.28 -8.67 -16.87
N LEU A 272 -4.34 -8.22 -18.12
CA LEU A 272 -5.58 -8.19 -18.90
C LEU A 272 -6.02 -9.60 -19.30
N LYS A 273 -7.31 -9.89 -19.20
CA LYS A 273 -7.89 -11.16 -19.65
C LYS A 273 -8.15 -11.15 -21.16
N ALA A 274 -7.92 -12.29 -21.80
CA ALA A 274 -8.12 -12.51 -23.25
C ALA A 274 -9.54 -12.20 -23.76
N GLY A 275 -10.56 -12.17 -22.90
CA GLY A 275 -11.95 -11.91 -23.29
C GLY A 275 -12.13 -10.62 -24.10
N VAL A 276 -11.40 -9.54 -23.79
CA VAL A 276 -11.47 -8.28 -24.56
C VAL A 276 -11.02 -8.47 -26.02
N ALA A 277 -9.91 -9.18 -26.23
CA ALA A 277 -9.37 -9.43 -27.55
C ALA A 277 -10.24 -10.44 -28.33
N ILE A 278 -10.77 -11.46 -27.67
CA ILE A 278 -11.71 -12.42 -28.28
C ILE A 278 -12.97 -11.71 -28.76
N MET A 279 -13.52 -10.79 -27.96
CA MET A 279 -14.71 -10.03 -28.35
C MET A 279 -14.47 -9.15 -29.58
N ALA A 280 -13.34 -8.41 -29.60
CA ALA A 280 -13.01 -7.54 -30.71
C ALA A 280 -12.67 -8.31 -32.00
N LEU A 281 -11.76 -9.29 -31.92
CA LEU A 281 -11.35 -10.09 -33.08
C LEU A 281 -12.48 -10.98 -33.59
N GLY A 282 -13.30 -11.55 -32.70
CA GLY A 282 -14.46 -12.35 -33.10
C GLY A 282 -15.49 -11.51 -33.86
N THR A 283 -15.77 -10.29 -33.39
CA THR A 283 -16.67 -9.36 -34.10
C THR A 283 -16.14 -9.00 -35.48
N LEU A 284 -14.85 -8.66 -35.59
CA LEU A 284 -14.21 -8.32 -36.87
C LEU A 284 -14.03 -9.54 -37.78
N ALA A 285 -13.94 -10.74 -37.22
CA ALA A 285 -13.88 -11.96 -38.01
C ALA A 285 -15.20 -12.27 -38.70
N GLU A 286 -16.33 -12.09 -38.00
CA GLU A 286 -17.68 -12.24 -38.54
C GLU A 286 -18.10 -11.07 -39.44
N ALA A 287 -17.76 -9.83 -39.04
CA ALA A 287 -18.13 -8.60 -39.74
C ALA A 287 -16.92 -7.66 -39.85
N PRO A 288 -16.04 -7.85 -40.85
CA PRO A 288 -14.81 -7.07 -41.01
C PRO A 288 -15.09 -5.57 -41.25
N ASP A 289 -16.19 -5.24 -41.93
CA ASP A 289 -16.54 -3.86 -42.30
C ASP A 289 -17.40 -3.12 -41.25
N CYS A 290 -17.57 -3.68 -40.05
CA CYS A 290 -18.39 -3.04 -39.01
C CYS A 290 -17.80 -1.74 -38.44
N GLY A 291 -16.52 -1.45 -38.71
CA GLY A 291 -15.84 -0.23 -38.25
C GLY A 291 -15.65 -0.17 -36.72
N LEU A 292 -15.40 -1.31 -36.07
CA LEU A 292 -15.23 -1.41 -34.62
C LEU A 292 -14.04 -0.58 -34.12
N LYS A 293 -14.33 0.34 -33.18
CA LYS A 293 -13.32 1.13 -32.49
C LYS A 293 -13.16 0.70 -31.05
N ILE A 294 -11.92 0.59 -30.59
CA ILE A 294 -11.59 0.34 -29.19
C ILE A 294 -11.22 1.68 -28.54
N VAL A 295 -11.87 2.01 -27.43
CA VAL A 295 -11.59 3.23 -26.67
C VAL A 295 -11.08 2.85 -25.28
N PRO A 296 -9.80 3.14 -24.96
CA PRO A 296 -9.28 2.97 -23.61
C PRO A 296 -9.84 4.07 -22.68
N VAL A 297 -10.23 3.69 -21.47
CA VAL A 297 -10.82 4.58 -20.47
C VAL A 297 -10.07 4.44 -19.15
N GLY A 298 -9.49 5.54 -18.68
CA GLY A 298 -8.82 5.67 -17.40
C GLY A 298 -9.79 6.08 -16.30
N MET A 299 -9.96 5.23 -15.28
CA MET A 299 -10.77 5.50 -14.09
C MET A 299 -9.88 6.01 -12.94
N ASN A 300 -9.66 7.32 -12.88
CA ASN A 300 -8.74 7.94 -11.94
C ASN A 300 -9.48 8.49 -10.71
N TYR A 301 -9.38 7.78 -9.57
CA TYR A 301 -9.96 8.21 -8.30
C TYR A 301 -8.93 8.88 -7.41
N PHE A 302 -9.31 9.96 -6.73
CA PHE A 302 -8.47 10.49 -5.65
C PHE A 302 -8.54 9.57 -4.43
N HIS A 303 -9.77 9.21 -4.01
CA HIS A 303 -10.02 8.33 -2.86
C HIS A 303 -11.28 7.49 -3.12
N ALA A 304 -11.16 6.40 -3.89
CA ALA A 304 -12.28 5.60 -4.38
C ALA A 304 -13.32 5.21 -3.30
N HIS A 305 -12.86 4.94 -2.08
CA HIS A 305 -13.68 4.43 -0.99
C HIS A 305 -14.19 5.51 0.00
N LYS A 306 -13.69 6.74 -0.09
CA LYS A 306 -14.08 7.85 0.81
C LYS A 306 -15.31 8.56 0.25
N PHE A 307 -16.24 8.87 1.15
CA PHE A 307 -17.43 9.67 0.84
C PHE A 307 -17.00 11.11 0.49
N ARG A 308 -17.71 11.75 -0.43
CA ARG A 308 -17.38 13.07 -1.03
C ARG A 308 -15.99 13.14 -1.67
N SER A 309 -15.46 12.01 -2.15
CA SER A 309 -14.24 12.01 -2.94
C SER A 309 -14.47 12.56 -4.36
N ARG A 310 -13.39 12.77 -5.12
CA ARG A 310 -13.44 13.21 -6.51
C ARG A 310 -13.00 12.09 -7.45
N ALA A 311 -13.58 12.06 -8.65
CA ALA A 311 -13.22 11.12 -9.69
C ALA A 311 -12.98 11.85 -11.02
N VAL A 312 -12.06 11.33 -11.82
CA VAL A 312 -11.80 11.77 -13.19
C VAL A 312 -11.90 10.57 -14.12
N VAL A 313 -12.70 10.68 -15.17
CA VAL A 313 -12.85 9.66 -16.22
C VAL A 313 -12.14 10.17 -17.46
N GLU A 314 -11.06 9.52 -17.86
CA GLU A 314 -10.25 9.92 -19.01
C GLU A 314 -10.46 8.99 -20.20
N PHE A 315 -10.88 9.54 -21.33
CA PHE A 315 -11.03 8.81 -22.59
C PHE A 315 -9.79 9.03 -23.46
N GLY A 316 -9.15 7.93 -23.84
CA GLY A 316 -8.02 7.95 -24.76
C GLY A 316 -8.45 8.02 -26.22
N PRO A 317 -7.48 8.10 -27.16
CA PRO A 317 -7.79 8.08 -28.57
C PRO A 317 -8.41 6.73 -28.98
N PRO A 318 -9.51 6.72 -29.74
CA PRO A 318 -10.03 5.49 -30.33
C PRO A 318 -9.00 4.94 -31.31
N PHE A 319 -8.81 3.62 -31.30
CA PHE A 319 -7.99 2.94 -32.29
C PHE A 319 -8.74 1.75 -32.90
N GLU A 320 -8.35 1.39 -34.11
CA GLU A 320 -8.90 0.27 -34.87
C GLU A 320 -7.93 -0.91 -34.82
N VAL A 321 -8.45 -2.13 -34.92
CA VAL A 321 -7.61 -3.33 -34.95
C VAL A 321 -7.03 -3.49 -36.35
N PRO A 322 -5.69 -3.58 -36.50
CA PRO A 322 -5.08 -3.79 -37.80
C PRO A 322 -5.61 -5.06 -38.52
N PRO A 323 -5.88 -5.01 -39.84
CA PRO A 323 -6.45 -6.15 -40.59
C PRO A 323 -5.62 -7.44 -40.48
N HIS A 324 -4.28 -7.33 -40.51
CA HIS A 324 -3.39 -8.49 -40.41
C HIS A 324 -3.60 -9.30 -39.11
N ILE A 325 -3.99 -8.66 -38.00
CA ILE A 325 -4.28 -9.35 -36.73
C ILE A 325 -5.60 -10.12 -36.82
N VAL A 326 -6.58 -9.57 -37.55
CA VAL A 326 -7.85 -10.24 -37.82
C VAL A 326 -7.63 -11.45 -38.73
N GLU A 327 -6.78 -11.33 -39.76
CA GLU A 327 -6.39 -12.44 -40.63
C GLU A 327 -5.65 -13.54 -39.86
N MET A 328 -4.69 -13.19 -39.00
CA MET A 328 -4.04 -14.16 -38.10
C MET A 328 -5.05 -14.89 -37.21
N TYR A 329 -6.09 -14.21 -36.76
CA TYR A 329 -7.17 -14.83 -35.97
C TYR A 329 -8.01 -15.82 -36.78
N LYS A 330 -8.24 -15.55 -38.08
CA LYS A 330 -8.93 -16.47 -39.01
C LYS A 330 -8.05 -17.66 -39.41
N ASN A 331 -6.75 -17.43 -39.64
CA ASN A 331 -5.77 -18.42 -40.12
C ASN A 331 -5.23 -19.35 -39.02
N ASN A 332 -6.06 -19.70 -38.04
CA ASN A 332 -5.76 -20.62 -36.94
C ASN A 332 -4.61 -20.20 -35.98
N GLN A 333 -4.04 -18.99 -36.13
CA GLN A 333 -3.04 -18.39 -35.22
C GLN A 333 -3.70 -17.55 -34.12
N ARG A 334 -4.82 -18.03 -33.58
CA ARG A 334 -5.67 -17.29 -32.63
C ARG A 334 -4.94 -16.77 -31.39
N ARG A 335 -4.01 -17.57 -30.84
CA ARG A 335 -3.24 -17.17 -29.63
C ARG A 335 -2.36 -15.94 -29.86
N ASN A 336 -1.66 -15.91 -31.00
CA ASN A 336 -0.75 -14.81 -31.31
C ASN A 336 -1.53 -13.52 -31.59
N ALA A 337 -2.63 -13.61 -32.35
CA ALA A 337 -3.52 -12.49 -32.60
C ALA A 337 -4.10 -11.90 -31.30
N ILE A 338 -4.55 -12.77 -30.37
CA ILE A 338 -5.05 -12.36 -29.06
C ILE A 338 -3.95 -11.67 -28.24
N ALA A 339 -2.74 -12.23 -28.20
CA ALA A 339 -1.63 -11.65 -27.44
C ALA A 339 -1.27 -10.24 -27.95
N GLN A 340 -1.10 -10.07 -29.27
CA GLN A 340 -0.78 -8.77 -29.86
C GLN A 340 -1.87 -7.72 -29.59
N LEU A 341 -3.16 -8.09 -29.70
CA LEU A 341 -4.24 -7.17 -29.39
C LEU A 341 -4.31 -6.81 -27.90
N LEU A 342 -4.04 -7.77 -27.01
CA LEU A 342 -3.95 -7.49 -25.57
C LEU A 342 -2.82 -6.50 -25.26
N ASP A 343 -1.65 -6.64 -25.91
CA ASP A 343 -0.51 -5.73 -25.72
C ASP A 343 -0.83 -4.31 -26.22
N MET A 344 -1.51 -4.18 -27.36
CA MET A 344 -1.99 -2.88 -27.84
C MET A 344 -2.98 -2.24 -26.87
N VAL A 345 -3.96 -3.01 -26.39
CA VAL A 345 -4.95 -2.54 -25.39
C VAL A 345 -4.25 -2.15 -24.09
N HIS A 346 -3.25 -2.91 -23.64
CA HIS A 346 -2.49 -2.61 -22.45
C HIS A 346 -1.74 -1.27 -22.59
N SER A 347 -0.98 -1.10 -23.68
CA SER A 347 -0.30 0.17 -23.98
C SER A 347 -1.25 1.37 -24.04
N ALA A 348 -2.43 1.18 -24.66
CA ALA A 348 -3.44 2.21 -24.77
C ALA A 348 -4.11 2.54 -23.41
N LEU A 349 -4.31 1.56 -22.53
CA LEU A 349 -4.79 1.75 -21.16
C LEU A 349 -3.75 2.44 -20.28
N SER A 350 -2.49 2.01 -20.32
CA SER A 350 -1.39 2.65 -19.59
C SER A 350 -1.25 4.13 -19.95
N ALA A 351 -1.61 4.51 -21.18
CA ALA A 351 -1.65 5.91 -21.61
C ALA A 351 -2.78 6.73 -20.96
N VAL A 352 -3.85 6.14 -20.43
CA VAL A 352 -4.97 6.89 -19.81
C VAL A 352 -5.06 6.68 -18.29
N THR A 353 -4.30 5.73 -17.76
CA THR A 353 -4.22 5.47 -16.32
C THR A 353 -2.97 6.07 -15.72
N VAL A 354 -3.10 6.79 -14.60
CA VAL A 354 -1.93 7.24 -13.83
C VAL A 354 -1.46 6.06 -12.97
N SER A 355 -0.62 5.19 -13.54
CA SER A 355 0.01 4.11 -12.79
C SER A 355 1.36 4.55 -12.25
N THR A 356 1.60 4.33 -10.96
CA THR A 356 2.94 4.37 -10.37
C THR A 356 3.25 3.01 -9.75
N PRO A 357 4.51 2.55 -9.80
CA PRO A 357 4.90 1.25 -9.25
C PRO A 357 4.77 1.21 -7.71
N ASP A 358 4.83 2.39 -7.07
CA ASP A 358 4.72 2.52 -5.62
C ASP A 358 4.05 3.81 -5.17
N TYR A 359 3.55 3.77 -3.93
CA TYR A 359 2.85 4.87 -3.26
C TYR A 359 3.78 6.05 -2.94
N ASP A 360 5.04 5.76 -2.60
CA ASP A 360 6.04 6.78 -2.31
C ASP A 360 6.34 7.62 -3.57
N THR A 361 6.49 6.97 -4.71
CA THR A 361 6.61 7.58 -6.03
C THR A 361 5.38 8.42 -6.35
N LEU A 362 4.16 7.93 -6.06
CA LEU A 362 2.94 8.71 -6.22
C LEU A 362 2.97 10.00 -5.38
N MET A 363 3.40 9.93 -4.12
CA MET A 363 3.50 11.10 -3.24
C MET A 363 4.54 12.11 -3.74
N VAL A 364 5.67 11.63 -4.27
CA VAL A 364 6.72 12.47 -4.87
C VAL A 364 6.21 13.16 -6.11
N ILE A 365 5.56 12.45 -7.03
CA ILE A 365 4.96 13.03 -8.24
C ILE A 365 3.90 14.09 -7.87
N GLN A 366 3.05 13.79 -6.89
CA GLN A 366 2.05 14.74 -6.41
C GLN A 366 2.67 15.99 -5.76
N ALA A 367 3.82 15.84 -5.09
CA ALA A 367 4.57 16.94 -4.50
C ALA A 367 5.31 17.78 -5.55
N ALA A 368 5.99 17.13 -6.51
CA ALA A 368 6.62 17.79 -7.65
C ALA A 368 5.60 18.62 -8.45
N ARG A 369 4.42 18.06 -8.73
CA ARG A 369 3.30 18.80 -9.35
C ARG A 369 2.91 20.04 -8.55
N ARG A 370 2.81 19.94 -7.22
CA ARG A 370 2.46 21.07 -6.33
C ARG A 370 3.54 22.16 -6.32
N LEU A 371 4.80 21.76 -6.39
CA LEU A 371 5.96 22.66 -6.41
C LEU A 371 6.17 23.33 -7.78
N TYR A 372 5.83 22.65 -8.89
CA TYR A 372 5.91 23.19 -10.25
C TYR A 372 4.76 24.16 -10.59
N ASN A 373 3.61 24.06 -9.92
CA ASN A 373 2.47 24.93 -10.20
C ASN A 373 2.74 26.39 -9.74
N PRO A 374 2.58 27.40 -10.61
CA PRO A 374 2.81 28.81 -10.25
C PRO A 374 1.91 29.29 -9.10
N ILE A 375 2.46 30.21 -8.30
CA ILE A 375 1.86 30.73 -7.07
C ILE A 375 0.44 31.28 -7.35
N GLY A 376 -0.56 30.80 -6.60
CA GLY A 376 -1.93 31.34 -6.62
C GLY A 376 -2.85 30.87 -7.76
N LYS A 377 -2.39 30.04 -8.71
CA LYS A 377 -3.25 29.52 -9.80
C LYS A 377 -3.83 28.14 -9.46
N LYS A 378 -5.16 28.00 -9.47
CA LYS A 378 -5.83 26.70 -9.40
C LYS A 378 -5.89 26.10 -10.80
N LEU A 379 -5.12 25.03 -11.04
CA LEU A 379 -5.19 24.29 -12.30
C LEU A 379 -6.50 23.51 -12.39
N PRO A 380 -7.17 23.48 -13.55
CA PRO A 380 -8.33 22.62 -13.76
C PRO A 380 -7.93 21.15 -13.62
N LEU A 381 -8.82 20.33 -13.07
CA LEU A 381 -8.55 18.91 -12.77
C LEU A 381 -7.99 18.10 -13.95
N PRO A 382 -8.44 18.30 -15.20
CA PRO A 382 -7.83 17.64 -16.34
C PRO A 382 -6.33 17.92 -16.48
N VAL A 383 -5.89 19.19 -16.34
CA VAL A 383 -4.48 19.57 -16.47
C VAL A 383 -3.64 18.93 -15.36
N VAL A 384 -4.20 18.84 -14.15
CA VAL A 384 -3.57 18.14 -13.02
C VAL A 384 -3.28 16.67 -13.35
N VAL A 385 -4.23 15.97 -13.96
CA VAL A 385 -4.08 14.55 -14.28
C VAL A 385 -3.02 14.36 -15.37
N GLU A 386 -3.03 15.19 -16.40
CA GLU A 386 -2.01 15.16 -17.46
C GLU A 386 -0.61 15.45 -16.93
N LEU A 387 -0.48 16.46 -16.08
CA LEU A 387 0.80 16.80 -15.47
C LEU A 387 1.32 15.66 -14.59
N ASN A 388 0.45 15.04 -13.77
CA ASN A 388 0.80 13.84 -13.00
C ASN A 388 1.26 12.69 -13.90
N ARG A 389 0.59 12.48 -15.04
CA ARG A 389 0.97 11.44 -16.01
C ARG A 389 2.35 11.72 -16.61
N ARG A 390 2.60 12.94 -17.10
CA ARG A 390 3.91 13.31 -17.69
C ARG A 390 5.03 13.22 -16.67
N LEU A 391 4.79 13.63 -15.43
CA LEU A 391 5.72 13.48 -14.32
C LEU A 391 5.96 12.00 -13.97
N ALA A 392 4.93 11.15 -14.01
CA ALA A 392 5.08 9.71 -13.79
C ALA A 392 5.95 9.05 -14.88
N LEU A 393 5.69 9.36 -16.15
CA LEU A 393 6.49 8.89 -17.28
C LEU A 393 7.94 9.37 -17.21
N GLY A 394 8.15 10.64 -16.87
CA GLY A 394 9.49 11.20 -16.66
C GLY A 394 10.23 10.54 -15.51
N TYR A 395 9.55 10.33 -14.38
CA TYR A 395 10.13 9.65 -13.24
C TYR A 395 10.50 8.21 -13.58
N GLU A 396 9.65 7.45 -14.28
CA GLU A 396 9.93 6.06 -14.62
C GLU A 396 11.17 5.92 -15.51
N LYS A 397 11.34 6.82 -16.48
CA LYS A 397 12.52 6.83 -17.37
C LYS A 397 13.80 7.23 -16.65
N TYR A 398 13.74 8.26 -15.80
CA TYR A 398 14.92 8.85 -15.16
C TYR A 398 15.05 8.50 -13.66
N LYS A 399 14.39 7.45 -13.17
CA LYS A 399 14.38 7.05 -11.74
C LYS A 399 15.77 6.83 -11.13
N ASN A 400 16.76 6.50 -11.97
CA ASN A 400 18.13 6.22 -11.56
C ASN A 400 19.05 7.46 -11.67
N ASP A 401 18.55 8.60 -12.17
CA ASP A 401 19.35 9.83 -12.26
C ASP A 401 19.63 10.37 -10.83
N PRO A 402 20.91 10.62 -10.46
CA PRO A 402 21.28 11.17 -9.15
C PRO A 402 20.53 12.46 -8.79
N ARG A 403 20.20 13.30 -9.77
CA ARG A 403 19.45 14.56 -9.57
C ARG A 403 18.01 14.29 -9.13
N ILE A 404 17.39 13.24 -9.66
CA ILE A 404 16.03 12.84 -9.29
C ILE A 404 16.02 12.18 -7.91
N ILE A 405 17.03 11.37 -7.58
CA ILE A 405 17.14 10.73 -6.25
C ILE A 405 17.33 11.78 -5.14
N SER A 406 18.20 12.78 -5.37
CA SER A 406 18.44 13.86 -4.40
C SER A 406 17.21 14.75 -4.23
N LEU A 407 16.53 15.09 -5.34
CA LEU A 407 15.29 15.85 -5.31
C LEU A 407 14.17 15.05 -4.61
N GLN A 408 14.06 13.75 -4.88
CA GLN A 408 13.11 12.86 -4.21
C GLN A 408 13.31 12.88 -2.70
N LYS A 409 14.56 12.75 -2.22
CA LYS A 409 14.88 12.81 -0.79
C LYS A 409 14.47 14.14 -0.19
N SER A 410 14.78 15.25 -0.87
CA SER A 410 14.48 16.61 -0.40
C SER A 410 12.98 16.91 -0.38
N VAL A 411 12.23 16.43 -1.37
CA VAL A 411 10.76 16.52 -1.43
C VAL A 411 10.09 15.63 -0.37
N LYS A 412 10.63 14.43 -0.09
CA LYS A 412 10.16 13.58 1.01
C LYS A 412 10.36 14.25 2.36
N GLU A 413 11.52 14.87 2.57
CA GLU A 413 11.83 15.61 3.80
C GLU A 413 10.89 16.82 3.98
N TYR A 414 10.69 17.61 2.92
CA TYR A 414 9.72 18.71 2.93
C TYR A 414 8.30 18.26 3.29
N ASN A 415 7.81 17.17 2.68
CA ASN A 415 6.51 16.60 3.04
C ASN A 415 6.47 16.04 4.48
N ARG A 416 7.62 15.61 5.05
CA ARG A 416 7.71 15.20 6.45
C ARG A 416 7.58 16.41 7.38
N GLN A 417 8.26 17.53 7.07
CA GLN A 417 8.16 18.78 7.83
C GLN A 417 6.76 19.39 7.75
N LEU A 418 6.12 19.38 6.57
CA LEU A 418 4.72 19.77 6.41
C LEU A 418 3.79 18.94 7.30
N ARG A 419 4.01 17.61 7.36
CA ARG A 419 3.23 16.70 8.21
C ARG A 419 3.48 16.95 9.70
N TYR A 420 4.74 17.15 10.09
CA TYR A 420 5.13 17.44 11.48
C TYR A 420 4.45 18.71 11.99
N LEU A 421 4.43 19.77 11.17
CA LEU A 421 3.76 21.03 11.50
C LEU A 421 2.24 20.97 11.27
N ASN A 422 1.71 19.86 10.74
CA ASN A 422 0.35 19.69 10.25
C ASN A 422 -0.14 20.87 9.38
N ILE A 423 0.72 21.31 8.46
CA ILE A 423 0.45 22.38 7.49
C ILE A 423 0.42 21.78 6.09
N ARG A 424 -0.56 22.17 5.28
CA ARG A 424 -0.62 21.78 3.86
C ARG A 424 0.28 22.70 3.02
N ASP A 425 0.88 22.16 1.96
CA ASP A 425 1.76 22.93 1.05
C ASP A 425 1.14 24.28 0.57
N HIS A 426 -0.15 24.29 0.26
CA HIS A 426 -0.83 25.52 -0.17
C HIS A 426 -0.97 26.57 0.94
N GLN A 427 -0.97 26.17 2.22
CA GLN A 427 -1.07 27.07 3.38
C GLN A 427 0.27 27.78 3.64
N VAL A 428 1.40 27.12 3.34
CA VAL A 428 2.75 27.72 3.42
C VAL A 428 2.88 28.96 2.52
N GLN A 429 2.15 29.00 1.40
CA GLN A 429 2.17 30.12 0.45
C GLN A 429 1.52 31.40 1.00
N TYR A 430 0.50 31.30 1.87
CA TYR A 430 -0.29 32.44 2.34
C TYR A 430 0.22 33.07 3.63
N ALA A 431 1.30 32.54 4.22
CA ALA A 431 1.87 33.03 5.47
C ALA A 431 2.68 34.34 5.30
N LYS A 432 2.11 35.32 4.61
CA LYS A 432 2.55 36.74 4.59
C LYS A 432 1.60 37.64 5.39
N MET A 433 0.63 37.07 6.09
CA MET A 433 -0.39 37.86 6.76
C MET A 433 0.21 38.57 7.98
N SER A 434 0.02 39.88 8.05
CA SER A 434 0.29 40.65 9.26
C SER A 434 -0.58 40.11 10.40
N TRP A 435 -0.01 40.04 11.59
CA TRP A 435 -0.67 39.50 12.79
C TRP A 435 -2.13 39.97 12.98
N PRO A 436 -2.51 41.25 12.73
CA PRO A 436 -3.91 41.70 12.86
C PRO A 436 -4.88 41.04 11.86
N ILE A 437 -4.42 40.81 10.63
CA ILE A 437 -5.23 40.18 9.57
C ILE A 437 -5.45 38.70 9.91
N VAL A 438 -4.43 38.03 10.47
CA VAL A 438 -4.54 36.63 10.92
C VAL A 438 -5.60 36.52 12.03
N VAL A 439 -5.53 37.38 13.03
CA VAL A 439 -6.48 37.40 14.16
C VAL A 439 -7.90 37.68 13.68
N PHE A 440 -8.11 38.71 12.85
CA PHE A 440 -9.43 39.00 12.29
C PHE A 440 -9.98 37.85 11.42
N THR A 441 -9.14 37.27 10.56
CA THR A 441 -9.54 36.14 9.71
C THR A 441 -9.89 34.91 10.55
N PHE A 442 -9.15 34.67 11.63
CA PHE A 442 -9.43 33.60 12.59
C PHE A 442 -10.80 33.81 13.25
N ILE A 443 -11.06 34.99 13.81
CA ILE A 443 -12.34 35.33 14.45
C ILE A 443 -13.51 35.21 13.46
N TYR A 444 -13.37 35.77 12.25
CA TYR A 444 -14.40 35.65 11.21
C TYR A 444 -14.70 34.20 10.84
N ARG A 445 -13.66 33.36 10.68
CA ARG A 445 -13.83 31.93 10.37
C ARG A 445 -14.43 31.15 11.53
N LEU A 446 -14.06 31.48 12.77
CA LEU A 446 -14.63 30.90 13.97
C LEU A 446 -16.12 31.22 14.08
N LEU A 447 -16.50 32.50 13.91
CA LEU A 447 -17.90 32.92 13.92
C LEU A 447 -18.69 32.27 12.78
N LYS A 448 -18.13 32.24 11.57
CA LYS A 448 -18.74 31.55 10.42
C LYS A 448 -18.92 30.06 10.68
N LEU A 449 -17.94 29.40 11.32
CA LEU A 449 -18.04 28.00 11.71
C LEU A 449 -19.16 27.80 12.73
N LEU A 450 -19.27 28.64 13.75
CA LEU A 450 -20.35 28.56 14.75
C LEU A 450 -21.75 28.68 14.10
N VAL A 451 -21.92 29.65 13.18
CA VAL A 451 -23.19 29.81 12.43
C VAL A 451 -23.48 28.59 11.55
N LEU A 452 -22.47 28.06 10.86
CA LEU A 452 -22.63 26.84 10.05
C LEU A 452 -22.94 25.61 10.91
N SER A 453 -22.30 25.46 12.07
CA SER A 453 -22.52 24.35 12.99
C SER A 453 -23.96 24.32 13.51
N ALA A 454 -24.54 25.48 13.83
CA ALA A 454 -25.95 25.56 14.25
C ALA A 454 -26.92 25.01 13.19
N GLY A 455 -26.63 25.20 11.89
CA GLY A 455 -27.43 24.63 10.79
C GLY A 455 -27.11 23.17 10.44
N VAL A 456 -25.84 22.73 10.63
CA VAL A 456 -25.38 21.38 10.27
C VAL A 456 -25.73 20.35 11.33
N LEU A 457 -25.61 20.69 12.61
CA LEU A 457 -25.76 19.76 13.72
C LEU A 457 -27.10 19.00 13.70
N PRO A 458 -28.27 19.65 13.49
CA PRO A 458 -29.55 18.94 13.41
C PRO A 458 -29.58 17.93 12.27
N GLY A 459 -29.09 18.31 11.08
CA GLY A 459 -29.05 17.42 9.93
C GLY A 459 -28.05 16.27 10.08
N LEU A 460 -26.92 16.50 10.77
CA LEU A 460 -25.93 15.46 11.07
C LEU A 460 -26.51 14.45 12.05
N VAL A 461 -27.19 14.89 13.12
CA VAL A 461 -27.85 14.00 14.08
C VAL A 461 -28.94 13.17 13.41
N LEU A 462 -29.78 13.79 12.58
CA LEU A 462 -30.81 13.09 11.81
C LEU A 462 -30.22 12.07 10.82
N PHE A 463 -28.99 12.26 10.33
CA PHE A 463 -28.37 11.36 9.36
C PHE A 463 -27.30 10.43 9.97
N ALA A 464 -26.95 10.62 11.25
CA ALA A 464 -25.94 9.85 11.96
C ALA A 464 -26.19 8.33 11.93
N PRO A 465 -27.43 7.80 12.07
CA PRO A 465 -27.69 6.37 11.95
C PRO A 465 -27.25 5.80 10.59
N VAL A 466 -27.43 6.57 9.51
CA VAL A 466 -26.99 6.16 8.16
C VAL A 466 -25.48 6.14 8.06
N PHE A 467 -24.77 7.14 8.60
CA PHE A 467 -23.30 7.14 8.62
C PHE A 467 -22.72 5.98 9.43
N ILE A 468 -23.29 5.70 10.61
CA ILE A 468 -22.84 4.60 11.48
C ILE A 468 -23.10 3.25 10.80
N ALA A 469 -24.32 3.02 10.30
CA ALA A 469 -24.68 1.78 9.65
C ALA A 469 -23.85 1.52 8.39
N THR A 470 -23.69 2.55 7.54
CA THR A 470 -22.85 2.44 6.33
C THR A 470 -21.39 2.15 6.69
N LYS A 471 -20.82 2.76 7.75
CA LYS A 471 -19.45 2.51 8.23
C LYS A 471 -19.29 1.08 8.76
N ILE A 472 -20.23 0.56 9.53
CA ILE A 472 -20.18 -0.79 10.11
C ILE A 472 -20.34 -1.85 9.01
N ILE A 473 -21.41 -1.76 8.21
CA ILE A 473 -21.75 -2.76 7.19
C ILE A 473 -20.69 -2.80 6.09
N SER A 474 -20.22 -1.64 5.62
CA SER A 474 -19.17 -1.60 4.58
C SER A 474 -17.87 -2.22 5.06
N ARG A 475 -17.45 -1.98 6.32
CA ARG A 475 -16.26 -2.63 6.92
C ARG A 475 -16.45 -4.14 7.09
N GLN A 476 -17.62 -4.58 7.51
CA GLN A 476 -17.91 -6.02 7.64
C GLN A 476 -17.81 -6.71 6.28
N LYS A 477 -18.41 -6.12 5.23
CA LYS A 477 -18.37 -6.64 3.87
C LYS A 477 -16.97 -6.57 3.24
N ALA A 478 -16.19 -5.54 3.53
CA ALA A 478 -14.78 -5.46 3.13
C ALA A 478 -13.97 -6.62 3.73
N LYS A 479 -14.16 -6.94 5.02
CA LYS A 479 -13.52 -8.11 5.65
C LYS A 479 -13.94 -9.43 4.99
N THR A 480 -15.21 -9.60 4.63
CA THR A 480 -15.69 -10.80 3.94
C THR A 480 -15.09 -10.91 2.54
N ALA A 481 -15.01 -9.80 1.81
CA ALA A 481 -14.42 -9.73 0.47
C ALA A 481 -12.91 -10.03 0.50
N LEU A 482 -12.20 -9.56 1.53
CA LEU A 482 -10.79 -9.86 1.77
C LEU A 482 -10.57 -11.35 2.07
N ALA A 483 -11.42 -11.95 2.89
CA ALA A 483 -11.34 -13.39 3.20
C ALA A 483 -11.61 -14.28 1.97
N GLY A 484 -12.44 -13.82 1.03
CA GLY A 484 -12.82 -14.56 -0.17
C GLY A 484 -11.95 -14.34 -1.40
N SER A 485 -10.92 -13.47 -1.36
CA SER A 485 -10.11 -13.13 -2.53
C SER A 485 -8.62 -13.07 -2.24
N THR A 486 -7.82 -13.65 -3.12
CA THR A 486 -6.36 -13.60 -3.09
C THR A 486 -5.79 -12.37 -3.82
N VAL A 487 -6.63 -11.66 -4.58
CA VAL A 487 -6.22 -10.51 -5.41
C VAL A 487 -6.32 -9.19 -4.64
N LYS A 488 -7.29 -9.09 -3.73
CA LYS A 488 -7.58 -7.89 -2.93
C LYS A 488 -6.58 -7.72 -1.79
N ILE A 489 -6.14 -6.48 -1.56
CA ILE A 489 -5.18 -6.16 -0.50
C ILE A 489 -5.92 -5.74 0.78
N GLN A 490 -6.91 -4.85 0.65
CA GLN A 490 -7.63 -4.28 1.81
C GLN A 490 -9.16 -4.42 1.69
N GLY A 491 -9.69 -4.77 0.51
CA GLY A 491 -11.12 -4.89 0.26
C GLY A 491 -11.83 -3.53 0.24
N ARG A 492 -11.12 -2.44 -0.08
CA ARG A 492 -11.68 -1.09 -0.15
C ARG A 492 -12.62 -0.93 -1.35
N ASP A 493 -12.42 -1.74 -2.38
CA ASP A 493 -13.17 -1.80 -3.63
C ASP A 493 -14.68 -2.06 -3.49
N VAL A 494 -15.09 -2.68 -2.38
CA VAL A 494 -16.51 -2.93 -2.09
C VAL A 494 -17.15 -1.84 -1.22
N MET A 495 -16.36 -0.98 -0.58
CA MET A 495 -16.86 -0.05 0.44
C MET A 495 -17.77 1.02 -0.15
N ALA A 496 -17.41 1.62 -1.30
CA ALA A 496 -18.24 2.63 -1.95
C ALA A 496 -19.63 2.06 -2.34
N THR A 497 -19.64 0.85 -2.91
CA THR A 497 -20.88 0.14 -3.26
C THR A 497 -21.77 -0.06 -2.04
N TRP A 498 -21.24 -0.63 -0.95
CA TRP A 498 -22.07 -0.93 0.22
C TRP A 498 -22.51 0.33 0.96
N LYS A 499 -21.72 1.41 0.95
CA LYS A 499 -22.15 2.71 1.45
C LYS A 499 -23.36 3.23 0.68
N LEU A 500 -23.31 3.19 -0.65
CA LEU A 500 -24.42 3.60 -1.52
C LEU A 500 -25.68 2.74 -1.34
N LEU A 501 -25.52 1.41 -1.29
CA LEU A 501 -26.67 0.50 -1.16
C LEU A 501 -27.34 0.63 0.21
N VAL A 502 -26.55 0.74 1.29
CA VAL A 502 -27.08 0.93 2.64
C VAL A 502 -27.75 2.30 2.77
N SER A 503 -27.15 3.38 2.22
CA SER A 503 -27.77 4.71 2.27
C SER A 503 -29.06 4.77 1.47
N MET A 504 -29.12 4.11 0.30
CA MET A 504 -30.31 4.05 -0.55
C MET A 504 -31.49 3.33 0.14
N ALA A 505 -31.23 2.31 0.95
CA ALA A 505 -32.29 1.61 1.69
C ALA A 505 -32.65 2.32 3.01
N LEU A 506 -31.65 2.71 3.80
CA LEU A 506 -31.86 3.19 5.16
C LEU A 506 -32.33 4.66 5.21
N ALA A 507 -31.88 5.53 4.30
CA ALA A 507 -32.27 6.94 4.33
C ALA A 507 -33.77 7.14 4.09
N PRO A 508 -34.42 6.50 3.09
CA PRO A 508 -35.88 6.61 2.93
C PRO A 508 -36.63 6.06 4.14
N ILE A 509 -36.21 4.93 4.71
CA ILE A 509 -36.84 4.36 5.92
C ILE A 509 -36.81 5.38 7.07
N LEU A 510 -35.67 6.02 7.26
CA LEU A 510 -35.46 7.01 8.30
C LEU A 510 -36.29 8.28 8.08
N TYR A 511 -36.37 8.76 6.83
CA TYR A 511 -37.22 9.92 6.49
C TYR A 511 -38.71 9.63 6.65
N ASN A 512 -39.16 8.41 6.33
CA ASN A 512 -40.52 7.98 6.63
C ASN A 512 -40.77 7.93 8.13
N PHE A 513 -39.84 7.37 8.90
CA PHE A 513 -39.93 7.32 10.36
C PHE A 513 -40.04 8.73 10.97
N TYR A 514 -39.18 9.67 10.55
CA TYR A 514 -39.23 11.05 11.04
C TYR A 514 -40.52 11.78 10.61
N SER A 515 -40.97 11.58 9.37
CA SER A 515 -42.22 12.17 8.87
C SER A 515 -43.43 11.61 9.63
N SER A 516 -43.44 10.33 9.97
CA SER A 516 -44.48 9.70 10.78
C SER A 516 -44.50 10.24 12.22
N ILE A 517 -43.33 10.46 12.85
CA ILE A 517 -43.25 11.05 14.19
C ILE A 517 -43.81 12.48 14.19
N VAL A 518 -43.44 13.29 13.20
CA VAL A 518 -43.94 14.67 13.08
C VAL A 518 -45.45 14.67 12.80
N ALA A 519 -45.93 13.83 11.89
CA ALA A 519 -47.36 13.70 11.62
C ALA A 519 -48.15 13.24 12.86
N TYR A 520 -47.62 12.28 13.62
CA TYR A 520 -48.21 11.83 14.89
C TYR A 520 -48.26 12.95 15.94
N LYS A 521 -47.19 13.76 16.04
CA LYS A 521 -47.17 14.90 16.96
C LYS A 521 -48.07 16.06 16.54
N VAL A 522 -48.29 16.26 15.25
CA VAL A 522 -49.31 17.19 14.75
C VAL A 522 -50.71 16.66 15.05
N TYR A 523 -50.93 15.35 14.95
CA TYR A 523 -52.21 14.73 15.32
C TYR A 523 -52.54 14.88 16.81
N GLN A 524 -51.55 14.68 17.70
CA GLN A 524 -51.78 14.82 19.15
C GLN A 524 -51.97 16.28 19.60
N ASP A 525 -50.98 17.14 19.34
CA ASP A 525 -50.87 18.45 20.01
C ASP A 525 -50.72 19.62 19.02
N ARG A 526 -50.99 19.38 17.72
CA ARG A 526 -50.72 20.34 16.62
C ARG A 526 -49.29 20.91 16.67
N LEU A 527 -48.34 20.09 17.12
CA LEU A 527 -46.94 20.48 17.34
C LEU A 527 -46.80 21.65 18.33
N TRP A 528 -47.33 21.49 19.55
CA TRP A 528 -47.40 22.55 20.57
C TRP A 528 -48.14 23.80 20.07
N GLY A 529 -49.24 23.63 19.34
CA GLY A 529 -50.07 24.72 18.81
C GLY A 529 -49.43 25.58 17.72
N ARG A 530 -48.29 25.18 17.15
CA ARG A 530 -47.60 25.95 16.09
C ARG A 530 -48.17 25.70 14.69
N VAL A 531 -48.86 24.57 14.47
CA VAL A 531 -49.42 24.22 13.17
C VAL A 531 -50.89 24.65 13.10
N PRO A 532 -51.29 25.49 12.12
CA PRO A 532 -52.68 25.91 11.95
C PRO A 532 -53.65 24.74 11.71
N GLU A 533 -54.90 24.88 12.17
CA GLU A 533 -55.91 23.81 12.09
C GLU A 533 -56.30 23.43 10.65
N TRP A 534 -56.15 24.36 9.69
CA TRP A 534 -56.44 24.13 8.28
C TRP A 534 -55.43 23.20 7.58
N VAL A 535 -54.27 22.93 8.20
CA VAL A 535 -53.26 22.05 7.61
C VAL A 535 -53.65 20.58 7.83
N PRO A 536 -53.85 19.80 6.74
CA PRO A 536 -54.18 18.40 6.88
C PRO A 536 -52.96 17.56 7.27
N ILE A 537 -53.17 16.52 8.07
CA ILE A 537 -52.10 15.64 8.59
C ILE A 537 -51.32 14.96 7.45
N TRP A 538 -52.02 14.55 6.38
CA TRP A 538 -51.37 13.97 5.20
C TRP A 538 -50.45 14.98 4.49
N GLY A 539 -50.80 16.28 4.53
CA GLY A 539 -49.98 17.37 3.99
C GLY A 539 -48.67 17.54 4.78
N VAL A 540 -48.69 17.34 6.10
CA VAL A 540 -47.48 17.36 6.94
C VAL A 540 -46.54 16.21 6.61
N PHE A 541 -47.09 15.02 6.35
CA PHE A 541 -46.29 13.87 5.94
C PHE A 541 -45.61 14.10 4.59
N LEU A 542 -46.34 14.64 3.60
CA LEU A 542 -45.78 15.01 2.30
C LEU A 542 -44.74 16.14 2.40
N ALA A 543 -44.96 17.12 3.27
CA ALA A 543 -43.99 18.17 3.54
C ALA A 543 -42.70 17.59 4.15
N GLY A 544 -42.81 16.62 5.06
CA GLY A 544 -41.66 15.90 5.64
C GLY A 544 -40.76 15.24 4.58
N TRP A 545 -41.38 14.66 3.54
CA TRP A 545 -40.65 14.06 2.41
C TRP A 545 -39.83 15.06 1.58
N ILE A 546 -40.12 16.36 1.67
CA ILE A 546 -39.33 17.42 1.03
C ILE A 546 -38.31 17.99 2.03
N VAL A 547 -38.76 18.28 3.25
CA VAL A 547 -37.98 18.98 4.27
C VAL A 547 -36.81 18.13 4.78
N PHE A 548 -37.01 16.85 5.11
CA PHE A 548 -35.94 16.03 5.67
C PHE A 548 -34.78 15.79 4.69
N PRO A 549 -35.01 15.41 3.42
CA PRO A 549 -33.93 15.34 2.43
C PRO A 549 -33.26 16.69 2.16
N ALA A 550 -34.01 17.81 2.19
CA ALA A 550 -33.44 19.14 2.03
C ALA A 550 -32.51 19.52 3.20
N ILE A 551 -32.91 19.24 4.44
CA ILE A 551 -32.10 19.47 5.64
C ILE A 551 -30.83 18.62 5.61
N THR A 552 -30.92 17.32 5.27
CA THR A 552 -29.73 16.46 5.20
C THR A 552 -28.80 16.87 4.07
N PHE A 553 -29.32 17.25 2.90
CA PHE A 553 -28.52 17.79 1.80
C PHE A 553 -27.83 19.10 2.18
N ALA A 554 -28.55 20.01 2.85
CA ALA A 554 -27.99 21.26 3.37
C ALA A 554 -26.88 20.98 4.39
N ALA A 555 -27.11 20.09 5.36
CA ALA A 555 -26.11 19.70 6.35
C ALA A 555 -24.87 19.04 5.72
N LEU A 556 -25.03 18.22 4.67
CA LEU A 556 -23.91 17.67 3.90
C LEU A 556 -23.10 18.77 3.20
N ARG A 557 -23.78 19.70 2.51
CA ARG A 557 -23.14 20.83 1.80
C ARG A 557 -22.44 21.79 2.76
N PHE A 558 -23.10 22.15 3.85
CA PHE A 558 -22.52 23.00 4.88
C PHE A 558 -21.40 22.29 5.65
N GLY A 559 -21.51 20.97 5.87
CA GLY A 559 -20.45 20.16 6.47
C GLY A 559 -19.18 20.13 5.61
N GLU A 560 -19.29 20.10 4.28
CA GLU A 560 -18.12 20.27 3.39
C GLU A 560 -17.44 21.62 3.57
N VAL A 561 -18.23 22.71 3.55
CA VAL A 561 -17.71 24.06 3.71
C VAL A 561 -17.13 24.27 5.12
N GLY A 562 -17.82 23.75 6.14
CA GLY A 562 -17.40 23.79 7.54
C GLY A 562 -16.10 23.03 7.75
N MET A 563 -15.97 21.83 7.19
CA MET A 563 -14.73 21.04 7.25
C MET A 563 -13.55 21.74 6.56
N ASP A 564 -13.78 22.39 5.42
CA ASP A 564 -12.76 23.22 4.76
C ASP A 564 -12.35 24.42 5.63
N ILE A 565 -13.28 25.01 6.40
CA ILE A 565 -13.02 26.08 7.37
C ILE A 565 -12.26 25.56 8.60
N VAL A 566 -12.67 24.45 9.21
CA VAL A 566 -12.00 23.81 10.36
C VAL A 566 -10.55 23.50 10.04
N LYS A 567 -10.30 22.86 8.89
CA LYS A 567 -8.95 22.55 8.38
C LYS A 567 -8.08 23.78 8.12
N SER A 568 -8.69 24.96 8.09
CA SER A 568 -8.01 26.23 7.89
C SER A 568 -7.76 27.01 9.19
N LEU A 569 -8.35 26.60 10.33
CA LEU A 569 -8.16 27.23 11.63
C LEU A 569 -6.79 26.92 12.23
N ARG A 570 -6.36 25.65 12.20
CA ARG A 570 -5.08 25.21 12.79
C ARG A 570 -3.85 25.97 12.27
N PRO A 571 -3.68 26.21 10.96
CA PRO A 571 -2.58 27.05 10.47
C PRO A 571 -2.66 28.51 10.92
N LEU A 572 -3.87 29.06 11.09
CA LEU A 572 -4.07 30.43 11.60
C LEU A 572 -3.66 30.51 13.07
N ILE A 573 -4.02 29.51 13.88
CA ILE A 573 -3.59 29.38 15.28
C ILE A 573 -2.06 29.30 15.36
N MET A 574 -1.42 28.51 14.49
CA MET A 574 0.04 28.48 14.44
C MET A 574 0.61 29.85 14.13
N CYS A 575 0.12 30.57 13.12
CA CYS A 575 0.62 31.90 12.75
C CYS A 575 0.49 32.96 13.87
N ILE A 576 -0.31 32.72 14.91
CA ILE A 576 -0.45 33.61 16.07
C ILE A 576 0.70 33.40 17.07
N ASN A 577 1.34 32.22 17.12
CA ASN A 577 2.46 31.92 18.01
C ASN A 577 3.80 32.46 17.44
N PRO A 578 4.57 33.29 18.18
CA PRO A 578 5.84 33.85 17.70
C PRO A 578 6.89 32.81 17.28
N SER A 579 6.98 31.66 17.94
CA SER A 579 7.99 30.62 17.65
C SER A 579 7.69 29.85 16.35
N SER A 580 6.44 29.81 15.92
CA SER A 580 6.03 29.15 14.68
C SER A 580 6.39 29.98 13.44
N SER A 581 6.47 31.31 13.59
CA SER A 581 6.74 32.23 12.48
C SER A 581 8.11 31.98 11.85
N TYR A 582 9.10 31.62 12.68
CA TYR A 582 10.44 31.22 12.22
C TYR A 582 10.41 29.91 11.41
N ASN A 583 9.73 28.88 11.93
CA ASN A 583 9.58 27.59 11.24
C ASN A 583 8.81 27.71 9.92
N ILE A 584 7.78 28.55 9.89
CA ILE A 584 7.00 28.84 8.67
C ILE A 584 7.86 29.61 7.66
N HIS A 585 8.72 30.54 8.11
CA HIS A 585 9.66 31.23 7.24
C HIS A 585 10.65 30.25 6.59
N GLN A 586 11.28 29.38 7.38
CA GLN A 586 12.19 28.35 6.85
C GLN A 586 11.49 27.40 5.87
N LEU A 587 10.26 26.98 6.17
CA LEU A 587 9.46 26.16 5.25
C LEU A 587 9.17 26.87 3.92
N ARG A 588 8.97 28.19 3.95
CA ARG A 588 8.73 29.00 2.76
C ARG A 588 9.99 29.09 1.90
N GLU A 589 11.14 29.35 2.51
CA GLU A 589 12.43 29.35 1.82
C GLU A 589 12.71 27.98 1.21
N ARG A 590 12.52 26.91 1.98
CA ARG A 590 12.72 25.54 1.48
C ARG A 590 11.76 25.19 0.34
N ARG A 591 10.51 25.64 0.42
CA ARG A 591 9.54 25.47 -0.67
C ARG A 591 9.95 26.23 -1.93
N ALA A 592 10.45 27.45 -1.80
CA ALA A 592 10.92 28.25 -2.93
C ALA A 592 12.13 27.58 -3.60
N GLU A 593 13.10 27.14 -2.81
CA GLU A 593 14.28 26.40 -3.29
C GLU A 593 13.87 25.12 -4.03
N LEU A 594 12.98 24.31 -3.44
CA LEU A 594 12.48 23.09 -4.06
C LEU A 594 11.65 23.36 -5.32
N SER A 595 10.86 24.43 -5.33
CA SER A 595 10.10 24.84 -6.51
C SER A 595 11.02 25.19 -7.68
N THR A 596 12.11 25.92 -7.40
CA THR A 596 13.15 26.20 -8.40
C THR A 596 13.84 24.92 -8.87
N GLN A 597 14.32 24.07 -7.95
CA GLN A 597 14.96 22.80 -8.31
C GLN A 597 14.06 21.88 -9.15
N VAL A 598 12.78 21.74 -8.78
CA VAL A 598 11.79 20.98 -9.55
C VAL A 598 11.60 21.61 -10.94
N THR A 599 11.49 22.93 -11.02
CA THR A 599 11.26 23.65 -12.27
C THR A 599 12.45 23.53 -13.21
N ASP A 600 13.67 23.71 -12.70
CA ASP A 600 14.91 23.58 -13.47
C ASP A 600 15.11 22.15 -13.97
N LEU A 601 14.84 21.16 -13.12
CA LEU A 601 14.94 19.75 -13.51
C LEU A 601 13.90 19.38 -14.59
N ILE A 602 12.66 19.88 -14.47
CA ILE A 602 11.62 19.67 -15.48
C ILE A 602 11.98 20.42 -16.77
N ASN A 603 12.54 21.63 -16.70
CA ASN A 603 12.92 22.41 -17.87
C ASN A 603 14.16 21.86 -18.59
N THR A 604 15.04 21.15 -17.88
CA THR A 604 16.23 20.49 -18.45
C THR A 604 15.88 19.15 -19.08
N LEU A 605 15.12 18.30 -18.37
CA LEU A 605 14.77 16.95 -18.85
C LEU A 605 13.51 16.90 -19.72
N GLY A 606 12.60 17.87 -19.57
CA GLY A 606 11.32 17.92 -20.27
C GLY A 606 11.44 18.00 -21.81
N PRO A 607 12.30 18.85 -22.38
CA PRO A 607 12.51 18.94 -23.83
C PRO A 607 13.03 17.66 -24.47
N GLU A 608 13.79 16.82 -23.74
CA GLU A 608 14.28 15.53 -24.23
C GLU A 608 13.16 14.48 -24.36
N MET A 609 12.08 14.66 -23.60
CA MET A 609 10.97 13.70 -23.49
C MET A 609 9.78 14.05 -24.37
N PHE A 610 9.46 15.34 -24.46
CA PHE A 610 8.21 15.81 -25.05
C PHE A 610 8.52 16.92 -26.08
N PRO A 611 8.28 16.70 -27.38
CA PRO A 611 8.56 17.71 -28.41
C PRO A 611 7.68 18.96 -28.27
N ASP A 612 6.48 18.80 -27.70
CA ASP A 612 5.52 19.86 -27.39
C ASP A 612 5.79 20.55 -26.03
N PHE A 613 6.90 20.23 -25.34
CA PHE A 613 7.20 20.74 -24.00
C PHE A 613 7.21 22.27 -23.92
N LYS A 614 7.78 22.93 -24.94
CA LYS A 614 7.88 24.41 -24.97
C LYS A 614 6.52 25.11 -25.02
N GLU A 615 5.51 24.48 -25.63
CA GLU A 615 4.14 25.01 -25.75
C GLU A 615 3.27 24.65 -24.52
N THR A 616 3.61 23.57 -23.82
CA THR A 616 2.83 23.03 -22.70
C THR A 616 3.39 23.35 -21.32
N ARG A 617 4.54 24.04 -21.24
CA ARG A 617 5.16 24.47 -19.97
C ARG A 617 4.30 25.49 -19.23
N LEU A 618 4.17 25.33 -17.91
CA LEU A 618 3.38 26.22 -17.07
C LEU A 618 4.19 27.40 -16.51
N VAL A 619 5.52 27.25 -16.41
CA VAL A 619 6.45 28.25 -15.87
C VAL A 619 7.48 28.60 -16.93
N PHE A 620 7.62 29.89 -17.25
CA PHE A 620 8.60 30.42 -18.20
C PHE A 620 9.90 30.78 -17.46
N ASP A 621 11.03 30.45 -18.08
CA ASP A 621 12.37 30.76 -17.56
C ASP A 621 12.75 32.19 -17.99
N HIS A 622 12.77 33.12 -17.03
CA HIS A 622 13.16 34.52 -17.27
C HIS A 622 14.67 34.70 -17.37
N ALA A 623 15.48 33.80 -16.79
CA ALA A 623 16.93 33.99 -16.65
C ALA A 623 17.69 33.86 -17.99
N ARG A 624 17.11 33.21 -19.00
CA ARG A 624 17.71 33.09 -20.35
C ARG A 624 17.34 34.22 -21.31
N SER A 625 16.44 35.13 -20.92
CA SER A 625 16.11 36.32 -21.72
C SER A 625 17.20 37.38 -21.61
N GLU A 626 17.79 37.55 -20.41
CA GLU A 626 18.80 38.58 -20.16
C GLU A 626 20.18 38.18 -20.70
N SER A 627 20.46 36.87 -20.84
CA SER A 627 21.75 36.38 -21.37
C SER A 627 21.89 36.45 -22.89
N ASN A 628 20.83 36.83 -23.63
CA ASN A 628 20.84 36.90 -25.09
C ASN A 628 20.85 38.34 -25.65
N GLU A 629 20.95 39.36 -24.81
CA GLU A 629 21.04 40.77 -25.23
C GLU A 629 22.47 41.33 -25.29
N SER A 630 23.51 40.52 -25.03
CA SER A 630 24.90 41.03 -24.91
C SER A 630 25.82 40.81 -26.12
N ASN A 631 25.31 40.47 -27.30
CA ASN A 631 26.13 40.42 -28.52
C ASN A 631 25.46 41.13 -29.70
N PRO A 632 25.91 42.34 -30.11
CA PRO A 632 25.52 42.90 -31.39
C PRO A 632 26.29 42.17 -32.51
N PRO A 633 25.64 41.66 -33.56
CA PRO A 633 26.36 41.13 -34.71
C PRO A 633 26.98 42.28 -35.53
N PRO A 634 28.14 42.07 -36.18
CA PRO A 634 28.83 43.10 -36.93
C PRO A 634 28.08 43.47 -38.22
N LEU A 635 28.12 44.77 -38.53
CA LEU A 635 27.53 45.40 -39.71
C LEU A 635 28.40 45.23 -40.96
N SER A 636 27.71 45.18 -42.11
CA SER A 636 28.06 45.64 -43.48
C SER A 636 28.22 44.54 -44.57
N PRO A 637 27.98 44.83 -45.88
CA PRO A 637 27.13 45.86 -46.50
C PRO A 637 26.31 45.38 -47.74
N THR A 638 25.55 46.32 -48.33
CA THR A 638 25.04 46.41 -49.73
C THR A 638 23.62 45.95 -50.10
N ARG A 639 22.73 46.97 -50.18
CA ARG A 639 22.21 47.59 -51.43
C ARG A 639 20.69 47.43 -51.76
N SER A 640 20.03 48.59 -51.58
CA SER A 640 18.93 49.25 -52.33
C SER A 640 17.49 48.72 -52.34
N THR A 641 16.65 49.44 -51.57
CA THR A 641 15.40 50.18 -51.91
C THR A 641 14.91 50.23 -53.39
N PRO A 642 13.61 50.55 -53.70
CA PRO A 642 12.77 51.55 -53.02
C PRO A 642 11.27 51.24 -52.78
N THR A 643 10.68 52.27 -52.16
CA THR A 643 9.46 52.53 -51.38
C THR A 643 8.13 52.79 -52.13
N ARG A 644 7.00 52.64 -51.40
CA ARG A 644 5.76 53.50 -51.44
C ARG A 644 4.98 53.31 -50.11
N SER A 645 5.13 54.20 -49.11
CA SER A 645 4.34 55.43 -48.78
C SER A 645 2.94 55.22 -48.19
N THR A 646 2.69 55.73 -46.97
CA THR A 646 1.67 56.78 -46.60
C THR A 646 1.73 57.14 -45.10
N PRO A 647 1.26 58.33 -44.65
CA PRO A 647 2.04 59.20 -43.77
C PRO A 647 1.44 59.59 -42.39
N ARG A 648 2.31 60.31 -41.69
CA ARG A 648 2.32 61.06 -40.41
C ARG A 648 1.20 62.10 -40.19
N ARG A 649 0.90 62.40 -38.92
CA ARG A 649 0.62 63.78 -38.45
C ARG A 649 0.92 63.96 -36.95
N GLN A 650 1.44 65.14 -36.62
CA GLN A 650 1.82 65.62 -35.29
C GLN A 650 1.32 67.07 -35.15
N ASP A 651 1.07 67.48 -33.90
CA ASP A 651 1.25 68.82 -33.31
C ASP A 651 0.04 69.62 -32.75
N SER A 652 0.29 70.09 -31.51
CA SER A 652 0.03 71.41 -30.90
C SER A 652 -1.10 71.57 -29.86
N GLY A 653 -0.76 72.30 -28.76
CA GLY A 653 -1.68 73.26 -28.11
C GLY A 653 -1.90 73.19 -26.58
N MET A 654 -1.15 74.01 -25.84
CA MET A 654 -1.44 74.77 -24.58
C MET A 654 -2.76 74.58 -23.77
N SER A 655 -2.66 74.60 -22.43
CA SER A 655 -3.29 75.58 -21.48
C SER A 655 -3.23 75.12 -19.99
N SER A 656 -2.81 76.02 -19.08
CA SER A 656 -3.07 76.00 -17.60
C SER A 656 -4.19 77.03 -17.28
N PRO A 657 -4.58 77.44 -16.02
CA PRO A 657 -4.19 77.03 -14.64
C PRO A 657 -5.35 77.02 -13.57
N GLY A 658 -5.03 76.72 -12.29
CA GLY A 658 -5.75 77.18 -11.07
C GLY A 658 -6.37 76.07 -10.19
N GLY A 659 -6.27 76.04 -8.86
CA GLY A 659 -5.58 76.87 -7.87
C GLY A 659 -5.82 76.36 -6.42
N TYR A 660 -4.88 76.69 -5.50
CA TYR A 660 -5.00 76.97 -4.04
C TYR A 660 -5.51 75.85 -3.08
N ILE A 661 -5.13 75.63 -1.80
CA ILE A 661 -4.26 76.13 -0.69
C ILE A 661 -4.25 74.93 0.33
N ASP A 662 -3.20 74.49 1.05
CA ASP A 662 -2.53 75.16 2.18
C ASP A 662 -1.26 74.38 2.64
N SER A 663 -0.34 75.06 3.34
CA SER A 663 1.00 74.57 3.75
C SER A 663 1.18 74.44 5.31
N PRO A 664 2.39 74.34 5.94
CA PRO A 664 2.82 73.26 6.86
C PRO A 664 3.17 73.79 8.30
N PRO A 665 4.00 73.19 9.22
CA PRO A 665 5.45 72.85 9.07
C PRO A 665 6.04 71.64 9.89
N HIS A 666 7.30 71.25 9.56
CA HIS A 666 8.46 70.68 10.33
C HIS A 666 8.25 69.63 11.47
N SER A 667 9.07 68.59 11.75
CA SER A 667 10.54 68.40 11.72
C SER A 667 10.99 66.94 12.02
N ALA A 668 12.16 66.55 11.45
CA ALA A 668 13.27 65.73 11.99
C ALA A 668 13.17 64.21 12.29
N GLY A 669 14.11 63.43 11.70
CA GLY A 669 14.59 62.14 12.24
C GLY A 669 14.84 61.01 11.21
N ALA A 670 16.08 60.88 10.70
CA ALA A 670 16.56 59.78 9.83
C ALA A 670 16.77 58.43 10.61
N PRO A 671 17.21 57.27 10.02
CA PRO A 671 17.63 57.01 8.63
C PRO A 671 17.15 55.68 7.96
N ALA A 672 17.25 55.69 6.63
CA ALA A 672 17.58 54.60 5.69
C ALA A 672 17.13 53.14 5.96
N ARG A 673 16.21 52.64 5.12
CA ARG A 673 16.15 51.22 4.73
C ARG A 673 16.15 51.07 3.21
N ARG A 674 17.08 50.23 2.75
CA ARG A 674 17.29 49.79 1.36
C ARG A 674 15.99 49.46 0.66
N SER A 675 15.79 50.09 -0.49
CA SER A 675 14.87 49.69 -1.55
C SER A 675 15.40 48.39 -2.19
N THR A 676 14.64 47.30 -2.07
CA THR A 676 14.74 46.15 -2.97
C THR A 676 13.34 45.73 -3.43
N THR A 677 13.29 45.27 -4.69
CA THR A 677 12.15 44.71 -5.43
C THR A 677 11.28 45.68 -6.24
N GLN A 678 11.95 46.30 -7.21
CA GLN A 678 11.37 46.81 -8.47
C GLN A 678 10.89 45.67 -9.41
N SER A 679 10.47 44.52 -8.87
CA SER A 679 10.00 43.35 -9.64
C SER A 679 8.47 43.15 -9.59
N SER A 680 7.74 44.05 -8.95
CA SER A 680 6.28 43.95 -8.78
C SER A 680 5.45 44.69 -9.85
N ARG A 681 6.09 45.27 -10.88
CA ARG A 681 5.40 46.06 -11.93
C ARG A 681 5.29 45.40 -13.31
N ALA A 682 5.78 44.18 -13.53
CA ALA A 682 5.73 43.50 -14.83
C ALA A 682 4.69 42.36 -14.92
N ILE A 683 3.68 42.33 -14.06
CA ILE A 683 2.59 41.35 -14.14
C ILE A 683 1.32 42.09 -14.58
N PRO A 684 0.76 41.82 -15.77
CA PRO A 684 -0.50 42.42 -16.16
C PRO A 684 -1.58 41.96 -15.19
N ARG A 685 -2.18 42.93 -14.49
CA ARG A 685 -3.34 42.73 -13.65
C ARG A 685 -4.57 42.67 -14.56
N ASN A 686 -5.36 41.63 -14.34
CA ASN A 686 -6.73 41.43 -14.84
C ASN A 686 -6.81 40.99 -16.31
N GLU A 687 -7.13 39.71 -16.54
CA GLU A 687 -8.02 39.34 -17.66
C GLU A 687 -8.90 38.14 -17.31
N SER A 688 -10.19 38.38 -17.46
CA SER A 688 -11.33 37.48 -17.37
C SER A 688 -11.40 36.55 -18.60
N PHE A 689 -11.69 35.26 -18.39
CA PHE A 689 -12.36 34.24 -19.23
C PHE A 689 -12.47 34.34 -20.78
N SER A 690 -11.69 35.15 -21.50
CA SER A 690 -11.86 35.36 -22.96
C SER A 690 -10.65 34.93 -23.81
N ASN A 691 -9.47 34.71 -23.22
CA ASN A 691 -8.25 34.41 -23.98
C ASN A 691 -7.81 32.92 -23.93
N ILE A 692 -8.77 31.98 -24.01
CA ILE A 692 -8.47 30.55 -24.17
C ILE A 692 -7.91 30.24 -25.58
N GLY A 693 -8.22 31.07 -26.58
CA GLY A 693 -7.79 30.85 -27.98
C GLY A 693 -6.31 31.12 -28.28
N GLY A 694 -5.57 31.79 -27.39
CA GLY A 694 -4.15 32.12 -27.59
C GLY A 694 -3.16 31.02 -27.16
N VAL A 695 -3.64 29.99 -26.47
CA VAL A 695 -2.85 28.80 -26.14
C VAL A 695 -3.01 27.82 -27.30
N GLY A 696 -1.91 27.44 -27.97
CA GLY A 696 -1.92 26.59 -29.19
C GLY A 696 -2.68 25.26 -29.05
N PHE A 697 -2.97 24.84 -27.82
CA PHE A 697 -3.84 23.71 -27.50
C PHE A 697 -5.34 23.91 -27.81
N PHE A 698 -5.82 25.17 -27.93
CA PHE A 698 -7.23 25.52 -28.14
C PHE A 698 -7.49 26.26 -29.46
N ALA A 699 -6.49 26.45 -30.32
CA ALA A 699 -6.68 27.08 -31.63
C ALA A 699 -7.48 26.16 -32.57
N THR A 700 -8.56 26.67 -33.14
CA THR A 700 -9.58 25.93 -33.90
C THR A 700 -9.21 25.56 -35.34
N ARG A 701 -7.97 25.78 -35.79
CA ARG A 701 -7.46 25.30 -37.10
C ARG A 701 -5.96 24.99 -37.03
N PRO A 702 -5.46 23.93 -37.71
CA PRO A 702 -4.03 23.67 -37.79
C PRO A 702 -3.34 24.72 -38.69
N PRO A 703 -2.14 25.22 -38.35
CA PRO A 703 -1.39 26.08 -39.24
C PRO A 703 -0.88 25.27 -40.44
N SER A 704 -1.13 25.80 -41.63
CA SER A 704 -0.75 25.22 -42.91
C SER A 704 0.77 25.17 -43.08
N ARG A 705 1.21 23.97 -43.47
CA ARG A 705 2.51 23.54 -44.00
C ARG A 705 3.16 24.56 -44.94
N ASN A 706 4.40 24.98 -44.64
CA ASN A 706 5.32 25.52 -45.65
C ASN A 706 6.34 24.45 -46.06
N ARG A 707 6.31 24.12 -47.36
CA ARG A 707 7.31 23.30 -48.07
C ARG A 707 8.43 24.22 -48.55
N SER A 708 9.68 23.79 -48.41
CA SER A 708 10.72 24.07 -49.40
C SER A 708 11.57 22.80 -49.61
N ARG A 709 11.65 22.40 -50.88
CA ARG A 709 12.44 21.28 -51.43
C ARG A 709 13.78 21.82 -51.94
N ASN A 710 14.83 21.00 -51.80
CA ASN A 710 15.97 20.72 -52.70
C ASN A 710 17.24 20.45 -51.88
N SER A 711 18.24 19.63 -52.25
CA SER A 711 18.39 18.48 -53.16
C SER A 711 19.89 18.13 -53.19
N SER A 712 20.28 16.89 -52.89
CA SER A 712 21.53 16.20 -53.32
C SER A 712 21.49 14.76 -52.76
N VAL A 713 21.11 13.71 -53.50
CA VAL A 713 21.81 12.94 -54.55
C VAL A 713 23.01 12.11 -54.04
N GLY A 714 22.86 10.77 -54.20
CA GLY A 714 23.82 9.67 -53.94
C GLY A 714 23.53 8.93 -52.62
N GLY A 715 22.94 7.73 -52.51
CA GLY A 715 23.10 6.47 -53.25
C GLY A 715 24.33 5.73 -52.72
N GLY A 716 24.32 4.60 -52.01
CA GLY A 716 23.32 3.69 -51.44
C GLY A 716 24.04 2.65 -50.53
N HIS A 717 23.27 1.75 -49.91
CA HIS A 717 23.65 0.54 -49.14
C HIS A 717 24.12 0.69 -47.68
N GLY A 718 23.38 0.03 -46.77
CA GLY A 718 23.86 -0.38 -45.45
C GLY A 718 23.01 0.08 -44.25
N MET A 719 21.85 -0.54 -44.04
CA MET A 719 21.24 -0.57 -42.70
C MET A 719 22.15 -1.41 -41.78
N ALA A 720 22.75 -0.78 -40.78
CA ALA A 720 23.35 -1.46 -39.64
C ALA A 720 22.92 -0.74 -38.37
N GLY A 721 21.75 -1.15 -37.85
CA GLY A 721 21.45 -0.98 -36.43
C GLY A 721 22.38 -1.89 -35.62
N PHE A 722 22.96 -1.34 -34.56
CA PHE A 722 23.75 -2.08 -33.57
C PHE A 722 23.14 -1.86 -32.18
N PRO A 723 23.30 -2.82 -31.26
CA PRO A 723 22.36 -3.91 -31.11
C PRO A 723 21.61 -3.78 -29.78
N ILE A 724 20.29 -3.96 -29.82
CA ILE A 724 19.52 -4.28 -28.62
C ILE A 724 19.76 -5.75 -28.36
N SER A 725 20.33 -6.07 -27.20
CA SER A 725 20.52 -7.44 -26.72
C SER A 725 19.22 -8.22 -26.87
N GLY A 726 19.24 -9.24 -27.73
CA GLY A 726 18.08 -10.05 -28.07
C GLY A 726 17.46 -10.70 -26.84
N PHE A 727 16.15 -10.52 -26.68
CA PHE A 727 15.35 -11.44 -25.90
C PHE A 727 15.35 -12.80 -26.63
N THR A 728 15.52 -13.87 -25.86
CA THR A 728 15.58 -15.25 -26.30
C THR A 728 14.51 -15.57 -27.35
N THR A 729 14.92 -16.10 -28.50
CA THR A 729 14.03 -16.60 -29.55
C THR A 729 13.13 -17.69 -28.97
N LEU A 730 11.82 -17.45 -28.99
CA LEU A 730 10.77 -18.30 -28.41
C LEU A 730 10.48 -19.59 -29.22
N ASP A 731 11.32 -19.93 -30.19
CA ASP A 731 11.09 -21.05 -31.10
C ASP A 731 11.53 -22.41 -30.53
N SER A 732 12.24 -22.44 -29.40
CA SER A 732 12.60 -23.68 -28.70
C SER A 732 11.83 -23.84 -27.38
N LYS A 733 11.46 -25.08 -27.07
CA LYS A 733 10.81 -25.49 -25.82
C LYS A 733 11.60 -25.03 -24.58
N GLU A 734 12.91 -24.94 -24.71
CA GLU A 734 13.83 -24.45 -23.67
C GLU A 734 13.74 -22.93 -23.46
N GLY A 735 13.62 -22.13 -24.53
CA GLY A 735 13.42 -20.68 -24.42
C GLY A 735 12.09 -20.30 -23.75
N PHE A 736 11.04 -21.10 -24.00
CA PHE A 736 9.73 -20.93 -23.35
C PHE A 736 9.74 -21.33 -21.87
N ASP A 737 10.49 -22.39 -21.51
CA ASP A 737 10.66 -22.82 -20.12
C ASP A 737 11.54 -21.84 -19.33
N GLU A 738 12.57 -21.26 -19.95
CA GLU A 738 13.40 -20.22 -19.34
C GLU A 738 12.61 -18.92 -19.11
N ALA A 739 11.81 -18.49 -20.10
CA ALA A 739 10.91 -17.35 -19.96
C ALA A 739 9.85 -17.61 -18.87
N SER A 740 9.26 -18.80 -18.83
CA SER A 740 8.31 -19.21 -17.78
C SER A 740 8.95 -19.30 -16.39
N LYS A 741 10.24 -19.64 -16.31
CA LYS A 741 11.02 -19.70 -15.06
C LYS A 741 11.38 -18.29 -14.57
N LYS A 742 11.79 -17.38 -15.48
CA LYS A 742 12.03 -15.95 -15.19
C LYS A 742 10.74 -15.22 -14.79
N ILE A 743 9.61 -15.50 -15.45
CA ILE A 743 8.30 -14.94 -15.09
C ILE A 743 7.86 -15.46 -13.71
N ARG A 744 8.05 -16.75 -13.40
CA ARG A 744 7.75 -17.30 -12.07
C ARG A 744 8.66 -16.74 -10.97
N ALA A 745 9.96 -16.54 -11.26
CA ALA A 745 10.90 -15.89 -10.34
C ALA A 745 10.49 -14.45 -10.06
N ALA A 746 10.16 -13.67 -11.09
CA ALA A 746 9.67 -12.29 -10.96
C ALA A 746 8.31 -12.21 -10.23
N MET A 747 7.42 -13.20 -10.41
CA MET A 747 6.15 -13.29 -9.67
C MET A 747 6.36 -13.70 -8.19
N ARG A 748 7.38 -14.51 -7.88
CA ARG A 748 7.76 -14.91 -6.52
C ARG A 748 8.38 -13.74 -5.76
N GLU A 749 9.32 -13.04 -6.40
CA GLU A 749 9.94 -11.81 -5.88
C GLU A 749 8.90 -10.70 -5.66
N ARG A 750 7.92 -10.54 -6.58
CA ARG A 750 6.77 -9.63 -6.39
C ARG A 750 5.80 -10.09 -5.30
N GLY A 751 5.67 -11.40 -5.08
CA GLY A 751 4.90 -11.98 -3.97
C GLY A 751 5.53 -11.72 -2.61
N GLU A 752 6.87 -11.72 -2.55
CA GLU A 752 7.65 -11.38 -1.36
C GLU A 752 7.63 -9.86 -1.11
N MET A 753 7.66 -9.03 -2.16
CA MET A 753 7.38 -7.60 -2.06
C MET A 753 5.95 -7.29 -1.55
N ARG A 754 4.92 -8.09 -1.90
CA ARG A 754 3.55 -7.96 -1.33
C ARG A 754 3.53 -8.17 0.19
N ARG A 755 4.38 -9.06 0.72
CA ARG A 755 4.52 -9.27 2.17
C ARG A 755 5.19 -8.08 2.84
N ARG A 756 6.25 -7.52 2.24
CA ARG A 756 6.90 -6.29 2.74
C ARG A 756 5.96 -5.08 2.73
N LYS A 757 5.16 -4.89 1.67
CA LYS A 757 4.34 -3.68 1.45
C LYS A 757 3.03 -3.68 2.27
N SER A 758 2.36 -4.82 2.42
CA SER A 758 1.13 -4.93 3.23
C SER A 758 1.33 -4.72 4.73
N GLN A 759 2.57 -4.86 5.22
CA GLN A 759 2.92 -4.63 6.62
C GLN A 759 3.34 -3.18 6.90
N VAL A 760 3.95 -2.51 5.91
CA VAL A 760 4.32 -1.08 5.98
C VAL A 760 3.12 -0.16 5.72
N GLU A 761 2.19 -0.52 4.81
CA GLU A 761 0.97 0.25 4.57
C GLU A 761 -0.03 0.18 5.75
N ARG A 762 -0.02 -0.92 6.53
CA ARG A 762 -0.87 -1.03 7.72
C ARG A 762 -0.39 -0.14 8.89
N SER A 763 0.87 0.32 8.88
CA SER A 763 1.41 1.29 9.84
C SER A 763 1.25 2.75 9.41
N VAL A 764 1.11 3.05 8.12
CA VAL A 764 1.02 4.44 7.61
C VAL A 764 -0.42 4.92 7.44
N ASP A 765 -1.38 4.02 7.20
CA ASP A 765 -2.81 4.37 7.03
C ASP A 765 -3.57 4.57 8.36
N ARG A 766 -2.93 4.43 9.52
CA ARG A 766 -3.55 4.84 10.80
C ARG A 766 -3.47 6.34 11.04
N ASP A 767 -2.46 7.01 10.52
CA ASP A 767 -2.21 8.43 10.81
C ASP A 767 -2.94 9.39 9.84
N THR A 768 -3.71 8.86 8.87
CA THR A 768 -4.55 9.67 7.95
C THR A 768 -6.05 9.58 8.22
N ASP A 769 -6.46 8.76 9.20
CA ASP A 769 -7.84 8.63 9.65
C ASP A 769 -8.03 9.18 11.09
N GLU A 770 -7.06 9.95 11.63
CA GLU A 770 -7.08 10.55 12.98
C GLU A 770 -7.10 12.09 12.96
N GLU A 771 -7.88 12.67 12.05
CA GLU A 771 -8.46 13.98 12.26
C GLU A 771 -9.96 13.79 12.47
N ASP A 772 -10.37 13.28 13.63
CA ASP A 772 -11.72 13.43 14.20
C ASP A 772 -11.55 13.35 15.73
N GLU A 773 -11.86 14.46 16.39
CA GLU A 773 -11.85 14.69 17.85
C GLU A 773 -13.00 13.91 18.50
N ASP A 774 -12.75 13.30 19.67
CA ASP A 774 -13.79 13.00 20.66
C ASP A 774 -13.24 13.41 22.04
N GLU A 775 -13.82 14.47 22.59
CA GLU A 775 -13.63 14.97 23.95
C GLU A 775 -14.40 14.10 24.96
N ASP A 776 -13.83 13.98 26.15
CA ASP A 776 -14.38 13.30 27.32
C ASP A 776 -15.69 13.93 27.82
N ALA A 777 -16.64 13.08 28.22
CA ALA A 777 -17.62 13.43 29.24
C ALA A 777 -18.08 12.17 30.01
N SER A 778 -17.68 12.08 31.28
CA SER A 778 -18.38 11.28 32.30
C SER A 778 -19.62 12.05 32.78
N PRO A 779 -20.68 11.38 33.28
CA PRO A 779 -20.78 11.28 34.75
C PRO A 779 -21.45 10.00 35.33
N LEU A 780 -21.04 9.73 36.57
CA LEU A 780 -21.69 9.14 37.75
C LEU A 780 -22.91 8.17 37.67
N ALA A 781 -22.68 7.01 38.32
CA ALA A 781 -23.46 6.38 39.41
C ALA A 781 -24.99 6.18 39.32
N ALA A 782 -25.43 4.91 39.42
CA ALA A 782 -26.29 4.41 40.50
C ALA A 782 -26.53 2.88 40.36
N ALA A 783 -26.58 2.22 41.52
CA ALA A 783 -26.77 0.80 41.69
C ALA A 783 -28.25 0.36 41.60
N THR A 784 -28.43 -0.96 41.44
CA THR A 784 -29.41 -1.86 42.10
C THR A 784 -30.29 -2.75 41.19
N ASN A 785 -30.19 -4.05 41.49
CA ASN A 785 -31.19 -5.11 41.54
C ASN A 785 -32.00 -5.57 40.30
N SER A 786 -31.53 -6.70 39.76
CA SER A 786 -32.23 -7.99 39.65
C SER A 786 -33.77 -8.04 39.53
N THR A 787 -34.25 -8.68 38.46
CA THR A 787 -35.25 -9.78 38.55
C THR A 787 -35.27 -10.62 37.26
N GLU A 788 -34.89 -11.89 37.45
CA GLU A 788 -35.19 -13.11 36.72
C GLU A 788 -36.46 -13.15 35.84
N LYS A 789 -36.39 -13.71 34.60
CA LYS A 789 -36.59 -15.15 34.28
C LYS A 789 -36.83 -15.44 32.79
N SER A 790 -36.11 -16.47 32.31
CA SER A 790 -36.58 -17.60 31.47
C SER A 790 -35.79 -17.86 30.17
N VAL A 791 -35.58 -19.17 29.94
CA VAL A 791 -34.49 -19.90 29.27
C VAL A 791 -35.17 -20.88 28.28
N PRO A 792 -34.60 -21.26 27.10
CA PRO A 792 -33.72 -22.44 27.04
C PRO A 792 -32.54 -22.48 26.04
N LYS A 793 -31.40 -22.94 26.61
CA LYS A 793 -30.45 -23.99 26.17
C LYS A 793 -29.61 -23.82 24.88
N ALA A 794 -28.33 -23.48 25.09
CA ALA A 794 -27.19 -23.92 24.28
C ALA A 794 -26.16 -24.63 25.19
N SER A 795 -25.59 -25.75 24.71
CA SER A 795 -24.76 -26.66 25.50
C SER A 795 -23.25 -26.39 25.33
N TRP A 796 -22.52 -26.71 26.42
CA TRP A 796 -21.10 -27.02 26.55
C TRP A 796 -20.05 -25.88 26.61
N LYS A 797 -19.75 -25.46 27.85
CA LYS A 797 -18.39 -25.19 28.36
C LYS A 797 -18.30 -25.62 29.84
N MET A 798 -17.55 -26.66 30.15
CA MET A 798 -16.98 -26.94 31.48
C MET A 798 -15.81 -27.91 31.33
N ALA A 799 -14.57 -27.39 31.28
CA ALA A 799 -13.34 -28.16 31.42
C ALA A 799 -12.13 -27.22 31.64
N SER A 800 -12.10 -26.48 32.75
CA SER A 800 -10.90 -25.72 33.18
C SER A 800 -10.43 -26.05 34.60
N GLY A 801 -11.29 -26.61 35.47
CA GLY A 801 -10.92 -26.93 36.86
C GLY A 801 -10.03 -28.17 37.03
N LEU A 802 -10.26 -29.24 36.26
CA LEU A 802 -9.54 -30.51 36.45
C LEU A 802 -8.08 -30.49 35.94
N LYS A 803 -7.73 -29.57 35.03
CA LYS A 803 -6.38 -29.45 34.47
C LYS A 803 -5.37 -28.81 35.43
N ALA A 804 -5.84 -27.99 36.38
CA ALA A 804 -4.99 -27.38 37.38
C ALA A 804 -4.48 -28.41 38.40
N LEU A 805 -5.32 -29.38 38.76
CA LEU A 805 -5.02 -30.38 39.79
C LEU A 805 -4.06 -31.48 39.29
N VAL A 806 -4.19 -31.89 38.02
CA VAL A 806 -3.28 -32.85 37.37
C VAL A 806 -1.89 -32.24 37.13
N ASN A 807 -1.81 -30.93 36.90
CA ASN A 807 -0.52 -30.23 36.75
C ASN A 807 0.23 -30.05 38.08
N SER A 808 -0.49 -29.91 39.21
CA SER A 808 0.14 -29.91 40.54
C SER A 808 0.73 -31.27 40.91
N ALA A 809 0.05 -32.38 40.58
CA ALA A 809 0.58 -33.72 40.82
C ALA A 809 1.83 -34.03 39.97
N LYS A 810 1.91 -33.48 38.76
CA LYS A 810 3.09 -33.61 37.88
C LYS A 810 4.30 -32.80 38.36
N LYS A 811 4.07 -31.79 39.21
CA LYS A 811 5.09 -30.90 39.78
C LYS A 811 5.85 -31.54 40.96
N LEU A 812 5.33 -32.63 41.51
CA LEU A 812 5.89 -33.35 42.65
C LEU A 812 6.74 -34.57 42.25
N ALA A 813 6.76 -34.93 40.96
CA ALA A 813 7.36 -36.18 40.48
C ALA A 813 8.68 -36.00 39.69
N ILE A 814 9.21 -34.78 39.55
CA ILE A 814 10.46 -34.52 38.81
C ILE A 814 11.33 -33.57 39.66
N GLY A 815 12.39 -34.13 40.25
CA GLY A 815 13.31 -33.44 41.15
C GLY A 815 14.23 -32.43 40.46
N ASP A 816 14.18 -31.21 41.01
CA ASP A 816 15.17 -30.16 41.28
C ASP A 816 16.38 -29.85 40.36
N SER A 817 16.50 -28.56 40.03
CA SER A 817 17.73 -27.76 40.24
C SER A 817 17.44 -26.27 39.96
N GLY A 818 17.20 -25.50 41.02
CA GLY A 818 17.23 -24.03 41.00
C GLY A 818 16.03 -23.40 41.71
N SER A 819 16.26 -22.83 42.90
CA SER A 819 15.27 -22.02 43.60
C SER A 819 14.89 -20.82 42.72
N LYS A 820 13.60 -20.72 42.37
CA LYS A 820 13.07 -19.59 41.61
C LYS A 820 13.23 -18.32 42.44
N ALA A 821 14.18 -17.46 42.07
CA ALA A 821 14.45 -16.21 42.79
C ALA A 821 13.20 -15.30 42.78
N GLY A 822 12.96 -14.57 43.88
CA GLY A 822 11.91 -13.56 43.93
C GLY A 822 12.16 -12.43 42.93
N ILE A 823 11.10 -11.72 42.53
CA ILE A 823 11.16 -10.68 41.49
C ILE A 823 12.11 -9.53 41.85
N ASN A 824 12.28 -9.24 43.14
CA ASN A 824 13.15 -8.18 43.66
C ASN A 824 14.55 -8.69 44.05
N ASP A 825 14.75 -10.00 44.15
CA ASP A 825 16.02 -10.58 44.63
C ASP A 825 17.03 -10.75 43.48
N LEU A 826 16.51 -11.03 42.27
CA LEU A 826 17.30 -11.35 41.10
C LEU A 826 18.15 -10.15 40.64
N PHE A 827 17.53 -9.01 40.36
CA PHE A 827 18.20 -7.80 39.90
C PHE A 827 17.92 -6.63 40.85
N PRO A 828 18.88 -5.71 41.06
CA PRO A 828 18.62 -4.49 41.82
C PRO A 828 17.53 -3.66 41.12
N VAL A 829 16.55 -3.21 41.91
CA VAL A 829 15.45 -2.35 41.44
C VAL A 829 15.87 -0.89 41.64
N VAL A 830 15.41 -0.02 40.75
CA VAL A 830 15.64 1.43 40.85
C VAL A 830 14.92 1.99 42.09
N ASP A 831 15.59 2.86 42.84
CA ASP A 831 15.07 3.46 44.08
C ASP A 831 15.21 4.99 44.04
N LYS A 832 14.12 5.73 44.28
CA LYS A 832 14.11 7.20 44.32
C LYS A 832 15.17 7.79 45.25
N ALA A 833 15.41 7.17 46.41
CA ALA A 833 16.35 7.68 47.39
C ALA A 833 17.82 7.60 46.92
N VAL A 834 18.14 6.67 46.01
CA VAL A 834 19.50 6.40 45.54
C VAL A 834 19.72 6.92 44.12
N ASP A 835 18.69 6.83 43.28
CA ASP A 835 18.75 7.06 41.84
C ASP A 835 18.17 8.42 41.40
N GLY A 836 17.53 9.16 42.31
CA GLY A 836 16.95 10.49 42.07
C GLY A 836 15.45 10.47 41.74
N ASP A 837 14.82 11.64 41.74
CA ASP A 837 13.36 11.77 41.51
C ASP A 837 12.94 11.50 40.05
N ASP A 838 13.86 11.51 39.09
CA ASP A 838 13.61 11.22 37.67
C ASP A 838 13.56 9.72 37.35
N CYS A 839 13.77 8.85 38.34
CA CYS A 839 14.01 7.43 38.13
C CYS A 839 12.74 6.62 37.77
N ASP A 840 11.57 7.10 38.18
CA ASP A 840 10.24 6.59 37.81
C ASP A 840 9.58 7.40 36.69
N HIS A 841 10.26 8.43 36.19
CA HIS A 841 9.70 9.36 35.22
C HIS A 841 9.90 8.82 33.80
N ASP A 842 8.79 8.47 33.15
CA ASP A 842 8.81 8.09 31.73
C ASP A 842 9.25 9.25 30.85
N CYS A 843 10.04 8.98 29.82
CA CYS A 843 10.50 10.04 28.92
C CYS A 843 9.27 10.80 28.39
N ASN A 844 9.21 12.13 28.51
CA ASN A 844 8.15 12.95 27.88
C ASN A 844 8.52 13.40 26.45
N ASN A 845 9.77 13.15 26.04
CA ASN A 845 10.35 13.64 24.79
C ASN A 845 10.85 12.46 23.92
N PHE A 846 10.00 11.48 23.68
CA PHE A 846 10.22 10.38 22.74
C PHE A 846 9.64 10.73 21.37
N VAL A 847 10.35 10.37 20.30
CA VAL A 847 10.01 10.74 18.91
C VAL A 847 9.17 9.64 18.25
N VAL A 848 9.22 8.42 18.79
CA VAL A 848 8.63 7.22 18.23
C VAL A 848 7.56 6.67 19.17
N GLN A 849 6.36 6.44 18.65
CA GLN A 849 5.25 5.83 19.39
C GLN A 849 4.85 4.50 18.77
N TYR A 850 4.30 3.60 19.59
CA TYR A 850 3.67 2.39 19.06
C TYR A 850 2.38 2.72 18.30
N PRO A 851 2.02 1.93 17.27
CA PRO A 851 0.76 2.13 16.55
C PRO A 851 -0.46 2.03 17.49
N LYS A 852 -1.48 2.88 17.33
CA LYS A 852 -2.63 2.95 18.27
C LYS A 852 -3.43 1.67 18.56
N ASN A 853 -3.25 0.57 17.82
CA ASN A 853 -3.86 -0.73 18.19
C ASN A 853 -2.79 -1.80 18.46
N PHE A 854 -1.63 -1.38 18.95
CA PHE A 854 -0.64 -2.25 19.53
C PHE A 854 -1.15 -2.73 20.89
N LYS A 855 -1.99 -3.77 20.87
CA LYS A 855 -2.53 -4.37 22.09
C LYS A 855 -1.52 -5.36 22.65
N ILE A 856 -1.02 -5.06 23.84
CA ILE A 856 -0.28 -5.98 24.68
C ILE A 856 -1.24 -6.47 25.76
N ASP A 857 -1.17 -7.74 26.10
CA ASP A 857 -1.87 -8.21 27.28
C ASP A 857 -1.14 -7.73 28.53
N GLU A 858 -1.85 -6.97 29.37
CA GLU A 858 -1.34 -6.40 30.63
C GLU A 858 -1.85 -7.14 31.87
N GLY A 859 -2.83 -8.04 31.72
CA GLY A 859 -3.55 -8.66 32.83
C GLY A 859 -2.91 -9.93 33.43
N ASP A 860 -2.07 -10.65 32.69
CA ASP A 860 -1.36 -11.83 33.21
C ASP A 860 -0.04 -11.45 33.91
N ASP A 861 0.35 -12.24 34.91
CA ASP A 861 1.68 -12.17 35.55
C ASP A 861 2.80 -12.60 34.58
N LEU A 862 3.83 -11.77 34.39
CA LEU A 862 4.95 -12.13 33.51
C LEU A 862 6.03 -12.99 34.18
N TYR A 863 6.31 -12.73 35.46
CA TYR A 863 7.58 -13.10 36.06
C TYR A 863 7.71 -14.61 36.27
N GLY A 864 8.74 -15.20 35.65
CA GLY A 864 9.15 -16.57 35.86
C GLY A 864 8.18 -17.63 35.28
N PHE A 865 7.39 -17.26 34.27
CA PHE A 865 6.67 -18.20 33.40
C PHE A 865 7.41 -18.35 32.06
N VAL A 866 8.73 -18.57 32.15
CA VAL A 866 9.62 -18.70 31.00
C VAL A 866 10.31 -20.04 31.00
N LYS A 867 10.64 -20.50 29.79
CA LYS A 867 11.36 -21.76 29.61
C LYS A 867 12.86 -21.46 29.75
N GLY A 868 13.48 -21.93 30.83
CA GLY A 868 14.92 -21.78 31.05
C GLY A 868 15.80 -22.39 29.95
N TRP A 869 17.01 -21.86 29.82
CA TRP A 869 18.08 -22.34 28.93
C TRP A 869 19.44 -22.10 29.60
N SER A 870 20.39 -22.99 29.37
CA SER A 870 21.77 -22.91 29.88
C SER A 870 22.66 -22.08 28.97
N THR A 871 22.49 -22.24 27.65
CA THR A 871 23.33 -21.62 26.60
C THR A 871 22.45 -21.05 25.49
N HIS A 872 22.74 -19.85 25.01
CA HIS A 872 22.01 -19.18 23.93
C HIS A 872 22.92 -18.98 22.72
N VAL A 873 22.53 -19.58 21.60
CA VAL A 873 23.24 -19.54 20.33
C VAL A 873 22.54 -18.59 19.38
N LEU A 874 23.25 -17.57 18.92
CA LEU A 874 22.79 -16.62 17.91
C LEU A 874 23.49 -16.90 16.58
N VAL A 875 22.73 -17.34 15.59
CA VAL A 875 23.26 -17.59 14.23
C VAL A 875 23.13 -16.31 13.41
N ALA A 876 24.22 -15.81 12.84
CA ALA A 876 24.20 -14.68 11.92
C ALA A 876 23.50 -15.07 10.61
N THR A 877 22.55 -14.25 10.18
CA THR A 877 21.80 -14.51 8.94
C THR A 877 21.66 -13.28 8.06
N GLY A 878 22.00 -12.08 8.56
CA GLY A 878 21.69 -10.80 7.90
C GLY A 878 20.19 -10.50 7.72
N LYS A 879 19.30 -11.42 8.13
CA LYS A 879 17.84 -11.30 7.97
C LYS A 879 17.22 -10.69 9.22
N THR A 880 16.07 -10.04 9.05
CA THR A 880 15.29 -9.46 10.17
C THR A 880 13.96 -10.20 10.40
N ASP A 881 13.73 -11.29 9.69
CA ASP A 881 12.54 -12.14 9.79
C ASP A 881 12.88 -13.53 9.26
N TRP A 882 12.26 -14.56 9.83
CA TRP A 882 12.58 -15.97 9.60
C TRP A 882 11.32 -16.82 9.49
N VAL A 883 11.43 -18.05 9.00
CA VAL A 883 10.32 -19.01 9.02
C VAL A 883 9.89 -19.32 10.46
N ARG A 884 8.70 -19.90 10.66
CA ARG A 884 8.03 -19.96 11.97
C ARG A 884 8.91 -20.56 13.09
N ASP A 885 9.66 -21.62 12.79
CA ASP A 885 10.70 -22.16 13.65
C ASP A 885 12.04 -22.07 12.90
N VAL A 886 13.07 -21.53 13.54
CA VAL A 886 14.36 -21.29 12.86
C VAL A 886 15.07 -22.59 12.46
N ALA A 887 14.76 -23.69 13.16
CA ALA A 887 15.26 -25.02 12.80
C ALA A 887 14.65 -25.56 11.47
N ASP A 888 13.54 -24.99 10.99
CA ASP A 888 12.90 -25.43 9.73
C ASP A 888 13.54 -24.79 8.48
N GLU A 889 14.54 -23.92 8.63
CA GLU A 889 15.21 -23.26 7.50
C GLU A 889 16.16 -24.21 6.77
N LYS A 890 15.68 -24.79 5.67
CA LYS A 890 16.41 -25.78 4.88
C LYS A 890 17.81 -25.29 4.42
N GLY A 891 18.81 -26.13 4.63
CA GLY A 891 20.20 -25.88 4.24
C GLY A 891 20.97 -24.96 5.19
N SER A 892 20.35 -24.46 6.25
CA SER A 892 20.98 -23.54 7.20
C SER A 892 21.70 -24.25 8.35
N VAL A 893 22.63 -23.55 8.99
CA VAL A 893 23.24 -23.96 10.25
C VAL A 893 22.20 -24.18 11.36
N MET A 894 21.10 -23.42 11.35
CA MET A 894 20.02 -23.55 12.34
C MET A 894 19.30 -24.89 12.21
N GLN A 895 19.06 -25.36 10.98
CA GLN A 895 18.50 -26.69 10.74
C GLN A 895 19.44 -27.80 11.23
N ALA A 896 20.74 -27.66 10.94
CA ALA A 896 21.73 -28.63 11.40
C ALA A 896 21.82 -28.69 12.94
N ILE A 897 21.75 -27.55 13.63
CA ILE A 897 21.70 -27.51 15.11
C ILE A 897 20.40 -28.15 15.62
N GLY A 898 19.25 -27.84 15.01
CA GLY A 898 17.95 -28.41 15.40
C GLY A 898 17.85 -29.93 15.19
N GLY A 899 18.58 -30.47 14.21
CA GLY A 899 18.63 -31.91 13.92
C GLY A 899 19.72 -32.68 14.68
N SER A 900 20.59 -31.99 15.40
CA SER A 900 21.70 -32.59 16.16
C SER A 900 21.27 -33.01 17.58
N LYS A 901 22.12 -33.82 18.25
CA LYS A 901 21.90 -34.19 19.65
C LYS A 901 22.03 -32.94 20.53
N ALA A 902 21.11 -32.77 21.49
CA ALA A 902 21.18 -31.67 22.45
C ALA A 902 22.52 -31.71 23.21
N PRO A 903 23.14 -30.55 23.50
CA PRO A 903 24.41 -30.49 24.18
C PRO A 903 24.31 -31.00 25.62
N SER A 904 25.39 -31.59 26.13
CA SER A 904 25.46 -32.13 27.49
C SER A 904 25.47 -31.07 28.59
N ASN A 905 25.83 -29.82 28.29
CA ASN A 905 25.86 -28.71 29.24
C ASN A 905 24.49 -28.05 29.53
N GLY A 906 23.41 -28.75 29.18
CA GLY A 906 22.05 -28.34 29.49
C GLY A 906 21.29 -27.80 28.28
N ARG A 907 20.23 -27.02 28.55
CA ARG A 907 19.27 -26.70 27.50
C ARG A 907 19.76 -25.57 26.59
N LEU A 908 19.82 -25.85 25.29
CA LEU A 908 20.17 -24.86 24.27
C LEU A 908 18.96 -23.99 23.88
N MET A 909 19.17 -22.68 23.81
CA MET A 909 18.29 -21.73 23.16
C MET A 909 18.90 -21.35 21.81
N LEU A 910 18.23 -21.69 20.72
CA LEU A 910 18.67 -21.36 19.36
C LEU A 910 17.87 -20.15 18.85
N SER A 911 18.57 -19.11 18.44
CA SER A 911 17.95 -17.97 17.76
C SER A 911 18.72 -17.58 16.49
N ALA A 912 17.98 -17.15 15.48
CA ALA A 912 18.52 -16.49 14.30
C ALA A 912 18.66 -14.99 14.57
N SER A 913 19.70 -14.35 14.04
CA SER A 913 20.00 -12.94 14.28
C SER A 913 20.31 -12.18 12.99
N ASN A 914 20.03 -10.88 12.99
CA ASN A 914 20.35 -9.98 11.88
C ASN A 914 21.81 -9.50 11.86
N ILE A 915 22.68 -10.10 12.69
CA ILE A 915 24.14 -9.94 12.61
C ILE A 915 24.57 -10.17 11.15
N PRO A 916 25.41 -9.28 10.56
CA PRO A 916 25.90 -9.46 9.21
C PRO A 916 26.65 -10.78 9.06
N THR A 917 26.44 -11.44 7.92
CA THR A 917 27.24 -12.60 7.53
C THR A 917 28.58 -12.11 6.96
N PRO A 918 29.66 -12.92 7.02
CA PRO A 918 30.98 -12.53 6.51
C PRO A 918 30.99 -12.06 5.05
N HIS A 919 30.06 -12.59 4.24
CA HIS A 919 29.93 -12.27 2.82
C HIS A 919 28.82 -11.25 2.52
N HIS A 920 28.13 -10.74 3.54
CA HIS A 920 26.94 -9.88 3.42
C HIS A 920 25.82 -10.45 2.53
N THR A 921 25.83 -11.77 2.31
CA THR A 921 24.78 -12.50 1.60
C THR A 921 23.85 -13.18 2.61
N SER A 922 22.62 -13.47 2.17
CA SER A 922 21.66 -14.22 2.98
C SER A 922 21.51 -15.68 2.50
N ASP A 923 22.51 -16.14 1.74
CA ASP A 923 22.60 -17.49 1.19
C ASP A 923 23.19 -18.42 2.26
N TYR A 924 22.65 -19.63 2.36
CA TYR A 924 23.09 -20.63 3.34
C TYR A 924 24.14 -21.58 2.78
N SER A 925 24.47 -21.49 1.49
CA SER A 925 25.61 -22.21 0.91
C SER A 925 26.96 -21.68 1.39
N GLU A 926 27.00 -20.42 1.84
CA GLU A 926 28.21 -19.78 2.33
C GLU A 926 28.35 -19.97 3.86
N PRO A 927 29.58 -20.00 4.39
CA PRO A 927 29.83 -20.05 5.83
C PRO A 927 29.25 -18.84 6.55
N THR A 928 28.79 -19.06 7.78
CA THR A 928 28.25 -18.01 8.63
C THR A 928 28.98 -17.93 9.97
N THR A 929 28.59 -16.96 10.78
CA THR A 929 29.14 -16.69 12.09
C THR A 929 28.11 -17.01 13.17
N VAL A 930 28.57 -17.54 14.30
CA VAL A 930 27.73 -17.87 15.45
C VAL A 930 28.24 -17.14 16.69
N LEU A 931 27.35 -16.46 17.41
CA LEU A 931 27.66 -15.83 18.70
C LEU A 931 27.11 -16.68 19.84
N LEU A 932 27.98 -17.07 20.76
CA LEU A 932 27.67 -17.87 21.95
C LEU A 932 27.48 -16.97 23.18
N LEU A 933 26.34 -17.14 23.86
CA LEU A 933 25.99 -16.44 25.10
C LEU A 933 25.69 -17.48 26.19
N PRO A 934 26.12 -17.28 27.45
CA PRO A 934 26.74 -16.08 28.01
C PRO A 934 28.24 -15.89 27.70
N ALA A 935 28.90 -16.78 26.95
CA ALA A 935 30.33 -16.68 26.69
C ALA A 935 30.81 -15.38 26.00
N PHE A 936 29.94 -14.64 25.29
CA PHE A 936 30.34 -13.50 24.47
C PHE A 936 31.46 -13.87 23.48
N THR A 937 31.39 -15.08 22.91
CA THR A 937 32.39 -15.60 21.97
C THR A 937 31.77 -15.74 20.58
N VAL A 938 32.45 -15.21 19.57
CA VAL A 938 32.08 -15.30 18.16
C VAL A 938 32.87 -16.44 17.53
N VAL A 939 32.19 -17.37 16.88
CA VAL A 939 32.75 -18.48 16.11
C VAL A 939 32.50 -18.22 14.63
N GLU A 940 33.55 -18.15 13.83
CA GLU A 940 33.49 -17.87 12.39
C GLU A 940 33.62 -19.15 11.56
N ASN A 941 33.34 -19.05 10.25
CA ASN A 941 33.43 -20.15 9.29
C ASN A 941 32.51 -21.35 9.57
N VAL A 942 31.37 -21.12 10.23
CA VAL A 942 30.42 -22.19 10.58
C VAL A 942 29.59 -22.57 9.35
N THR A 943 29.60 -23.86 9.02
CA THR A 943 28.75 -24.46 7.98
C THR A 943 27.85 -25.54 8.59
N PRO A 944 26.78 -26.00 7.88
CA PRO A 944 25.95 -27.09 8.37
C PRO A 944 26.73 -28.38 8.68
N ALA A 945 27.81 -28.64 7.94
CA ALA A 945 28.67 -29.82 8.14
C ALA A 945 29.53 -29.74 9.41
N THR A 946 29.89 -28.54 9.84
CA THR A 946 30.76 -28.32 11.02
C THR A 946 29.98 -28.22 12.33
N VAL A 947 28.65 -28.30 12.29
CA VAL A 947 27.79 -28.18 13.48
C VAL A 947 28.06 -29.23 14.57
N PRO A 948 28.33 -30.52 14.27
CA PRO A 948 28.69 -31.48 15.30
C PRO A 948 29.93 -31.05 16.10
N THR A 949 30.99 -30.59 15.41
CA THR A 949 32.20 -30.04 16.03
C THR A 949 31.91 -28.75 16.81
N LEU A 950 31.05 -27.87 16.27
CA LEU A 950 30.60 -26.68 16.99
C LEU A 950 29.96 -27.02 18.34
N ILE A 951 29.15 -28.07 18.38
CA ILE A 951 28.45 -28.48 19.60
C ILE A 951 29.42 -29.05 20.62
N THR A 952 30.24 -30.03 20.24
CA THR A 952 31.12 -30.73 21.18
C THR A 952 32.29 -29.89 21.65
N GLU A 953 32.90 -29.09 20.77
CA GLU A 953 34.15 -28.38 21.08
C GLU A 953 33.92 -26.97 21.60
N PHE A 954 32.81 -26.32 21.23
CA PHE A 954 32.54 -24.94 21.63
C PHE A 954 31.31 -24.81 22.54
N ILE A 955 30.15 -25.34 22.14
CA ILE A 955 28.91 -25.14 22.91
C ILE A 955 28.97 -25.87 24.25
N GLU A 956 29.38 -27.14 24.29
CA GLU A 956 29.44 -27.93 25.52
C GLU A 956 30.48 -27.42 26.52
N LYS A 957 31.60 -26.86 26.01
CA LYS A 957 32.69 -26.31 26.83
C LYS A 957 32.49 -24.85 27.22
N ALA A 958 31.49 -24.16 26.64
CA ALA A 958 31.19 -22.78 26.96
C ALA A 958 30.55 -22.63 28.36
N PRO A 959 30.80 -21.51 29.05
CA PRO A 959 30.12 -21.22 30.32
C PRO A 959 28.61 -21.14 30.13
N THR A 960 27.89 -21.60 31.14
CA THR A 960 26.42 -21.57 31.19
C THR A 960 25.93 -20.43 32.07
N ASN A 961 24.61 -20.22 32.10
CA ASN A 961 23.96 -19.24 32.98
C ASN A 961 24.18 -19.45 34.49
N THR A 962 24.62 -20.62 34.93
CA THR A 962 24.94 -20.95 36.33
C THR A 962 26.44 -21.00 36.62
N SER A 963 27.28 -20.96 35.58
CA SER A 963 28.72 -21.01 35.75
C SER A 963 29.24 -19.76 36.47
N PRO A 964 30.19 -19.87 37.42
CA PRO A 964 30.81 -18.73 38.08
C PRO A 964 31.49 -17.79 37.08
N LEU A 965 31.77 -16.56 37.49
CA LEU A 965 32.47 -15.55 36.67
C LEU A 965 33.97 -15.85 36.59
N GLU A 966 34.33 -16.85 35.82
CA GLU A 966 35.72 -17.25 35.54
C GLU A 966 36.12 -16.93 34.10
N SER A 967 37.42 -16.79 33.86
CA SER A 967 37.98 -16.50 32.53
C SER A 967 37.70 -17.64 31.54
N ILE A 968 37.21 -17.30 30.35
CA ILE A 968 36.77 -18.27 29.34
C ILE A 968 37.98 -18.87 28.60
N SER A 969 38.07 -20.21 28.61
CA SER A 969 39.09 -20.96 27.87
C SER A 969 38.45 -21.80 26.75
N LEU A 970 38.24 -21.18 25.59
CA LEU A 970 37.77 -21.87 24.38
C LEU A 970 38.90 -22.01 23.35
N PRO A 971 38.92 -23.08 22.52
CA PRO A 971 39.92 -23.24 21.47
C PRO A 971 39.93 -22.06 20.49
N LYS A 972 41.11 -21.54 20.12
CA LYS A 972 41.23 -20.38 19.22
C LYS A 972 40.95 -20.73 17.75
N ALA A 973 41.37 -21.93 17.33
CA ALA A 973 41.12 -22.47 16.00
C ALA A 973 41.02 -24.00 16.07
N LEU A 974 40.12 -24.60 15.30
CA LEU A 974 40.00 -26.05 15.14
C LEU A 974 39.78 -26.43 13.67
N PRO A 975 40.40 -27.51 13.17
CA PRO A 975 40.20 -27.97 11.80
C PRO A 975 38.77 -28.45 11.56
N ALA A 976 38.16 -27.97 10.47
CA ALA A 976 36.81 -28.29 10.04
C ALA A 976 36.82 -29.52 9.11
N PRO A 977 35.92 -30.51 9.29
CA PRO A 977 35.83 -31.70 8.43
C PRO A 977 35.14 -31.36 7.09
N LEU A 978 35.83 -30.65 6.20
CA LEU A 978 35.36 -30.25 4.87
C LEU A 978 36.13 -30.96 3.73
N PRO A 979 35.54 -31.14 2.52
CA PRO A 979 36.20 -31.79 1.38
C PRO A 979 37.48 -31.07 0.94
N GLU A 980 38.48 -31.81 0.43
CA GLU A 980 39.82 -31.30 0.06
C GLU A 980 39.78 -30.11 -0.93
N ALA A 981 38.78 -30.08 -1.82
CA ALA A 981 38.55 -29.05 -2.83
C ALA A 981 38.08 -27.69 -2.26
N SER A 982 37.85 -27.57 -0.95
CA SER A 982 37.39 -26.33 -0.31
C SER A 982 38.54 -25.33 -0.12
N PRO A 983 38.31 -24.00 -0.23
CA PRO A 983 39.33 -22.98 0.03
C PRO A 983 39.96 -23.10 1.42
N ALA A 984 41.27 -22.89 1.56
CA ALA A 984 42.02 -23.08 2.81
C ALA A 984 41.45 -22.27 4.00
N VAL A 985 40.92 -21.06 3.74
CA VAL A 985 40.31 -20.16 4.76
C VAL A 985 39.06 -20.77 5.39
N LEU A 986 38.37 -21.69 4.72
CA LEU A 986 37.16 -22.34 5.24
C LEU A 986 37.46 -23.63 6.02
N LYS A 987 38.72 -24.07 6.08
CA LYS A 987 39.13 -25.34 6.70
C LYS A 987 39.30 -25.25 8.22
N GLU A 988 39.12 -24.08 8.83
CA GLU A 988 39.26 -23.91 10.28
C GLU A 988 38.09 -23.10 10.86
N LEU A 989 37.49 -23.61 11.94
CA LEU A 989 36.59 -22.88 12.83
C LEU A 989 37.44 -22.01 13.75
N THR A 990 37.36 -20.70 13.60
CA THR A 990 38.10 -19.72 14.41
C THR A 990 37.19 -19.07 15.44
N THR A 991 37.75 -18.72 16.60
CA THR A 991 37.03 -17.97 17.63
C THR A 991 37.64 -16.61 17.91
N LYS A 992 36.79 -15.63 18.18
CA LYS A 992 37.16 -14.29 18.62
C LYS A 992 36.23 -13.80 19.73
N PRO A 993 36.71 -12.99 20.69
CA PRO A 993 35.84 -12.38 21.69
C PRO A 993 34.87 -11.39 21.03
N CYS A 994 33.65 -11.32 21.55
CA CYS A 994 32.66 -10.34 21.09
C CYS A 994 33.10 -8.94 21.50
N PRO A 995 33.16 -7.97 20.57
CA PRO A 995 33.68 -6.63 20.85
C PRO A 995 32.75 -5.80 21.73
N HIS A 996 31.49 -6.20 21.94
CA HIS A 996 30.52 -5.39 22.69
C HIS A 996 30.57 -5.61 24.20
N GLN A 997 30.29 -4.56 24.97
CA GLN A 997 30.11 -4.62 26.43
C GLN A 997 28.69 -5.07 26.81
N VAL A 998 27.70 -4.65 26.02
CA VAL A 998 26.30 -5.01 26.19
C VAL A 998 25.68 -5.40 24.84
N ILE A 999 24.84 -6.42 24.85
CA ILE A 999 24.07 -6.85 23.69
C ILE A 999 22.58 -6.79 24.02
N ILE A 1000 21.84 -6.01 23.25
CA ILE A 1000 20.38 -5.91 23.33
C ILE A 1000 19.80 -6.74 22.19
N LEU A 1001 19.04 -7.77 22.52
CA LEU A 1001 18.34 -8.62 21.58
C LEU A 1001 16.85 -8.27 21.57
N LEU A 1002 16.33 -7.91 20.41
CA LEU A 1002 14.93 -7.56 20.21
C LEU A 1002 14.25 -8.63 19.37
N CYS A 1003 13.20 -9.22 19.91
CA CYS A 1003 12.36 -10.15 19.15
C CYS A 1003 11.69 -9.42 17.99
N SER A 1004 12.04 -9.78 16.75
CA SER A 1004 11.56 -9.10 15.53
C SER A 1004 10.73 -10.01 14.61
N GLN A 1005 10.61 -11.30 14.95
CA GLN A 1005 10.03 -12.31 14.06
C GLN A 1005 8.54 -12.08 13.77
N LYS A 1006 8.26 -11.61 12.56
CA LYS A 1006 6.93 -11.19 12.10
C LYS A 1006 6.04 -12.39 11.79
N THR A 1007 6.63 -13.49 11.31
CA THR A 1007 5.90 -14.72 10.97
C THR A 1007 5.26 -15.39 12.18
N ARG A 1008 5.88 -15.24 13.36
CA ARG A 1008 5.40 -15.81 14.62
C ARG A 1008 4.54 -14.83 15.43
N ASP A 1009 5.00 -13.60 15.63
CA ASP A 1009 4.21 -12.50 16.23
C ASP A 1009 4.39 -11.19 15.44
N ALA A 1010 3.35 -10.75 14.76
CA ALA A 1010 3.38 -9.51 13.98
C ALA A 1010 3.61 -8.25 14.84
N ARG A 1011 3.34 -8.29 16.15
CA ARG A 1011 3.61 -7.18 17.08
C ARG A 1011 5.11 -7.06 17.37
N CYS A 1012 5.81 -8.16 17.61
CA CYS A 1012 7.26 -8.15 17.80
C CYS A 1012 8.00 -7.50 16.62
N GLY A 1013 7.60 -7.83 15.39
CA GLY A 1013 8.15 -7.21 14.19
C GLY A 1013 7.73 -5.76 13.92
N GLN A 1014 6.77 -5.22 14.68
CA GLN A 1014 6.43 -3.79 14.70
C GLN A 1014 7.19 -3.05 15.81
N SER A 1015 7.29 -3.64 17.01
CA SER A 1015 7.95 -3.00 18.15
C SER A 1015 9.46 -2.94 18.01
N ALA A 1016 10.12 -4.01 17.54
CA ALA A 1016 11.59 -4.10 17.54
C ALA A 1016 12.29 -2.96 16.77
N PRO A 1017 11.87 -2.56 15.55
CA PRO A 1017 12.48 -1.42 14.86
C PRO A 1017 12.27 -0.08 15.57
N LEU A 1018 11.13 0.10 16.23
CA LEU A 1018 10.79 1.32 16.95
C LEU A 1018 11.63 1.45 18.23
N LEU A 1019 11.72 0.35 18.99
CA LEU A 1019 12.57 0.26 20.18
C LEU A 1019 14.04 0.46 19.82
N ARG A 1020 14.54 -0.17 18.75
CA ARG A 1020 15.92 0.04 18.27
C ARG A 1020 16.20 1.51 17.99
N LYS A 1021 15.27 2.22 17.34
CA LYS A 1021 15.44 3.63 16.99
C LYS A 1021 15.50 4.54 18.22
N GLU A 1022 14.67 4.29 19.24
CA GLU A 1022 14.72 5.07 20.49
C GLU A 1022 15.95 4.72 21.34
N LEU A 1023 16.29 3.43 21.48
CA LEU A 1023 17.53 3.03 22.14
C LEU A 1023 18.75 3.67 21.45
N GLN A 1024 18.78 3.68 20.12
CA GLN A 1024 19.82 4.37 19.34
C GLN A 1024 19.88 5.86 19.66
N ARG A 1025 18.73 6.54 19.75
CA ARG A 1025 18.66 7.97 20.09
C ARG A 1025 19.29 8.29 21.44
N HIS A 1026 19.11 7.42 22.44
CA HIS A 1026 19.70 7.60 23.77
C HIS A 1026 21.16 7.15 23.86
N LEU A 1027 21.57 6.15 23.08
CA LEU A 1027 22.94 5.61 23.08
C LEU A 1027 23.92 6.41 22.20
N GLN A 1028 23.43 7.09 21.16
CA GLN A 1028 24.27 7.90 20.26
C GLN A 1028 24.95 9.10 20.94
N PRO A 1029 24.24 9.93 21.74
CA PRO A 1029 24.87 11.03 22.48
C PRO A 1029 25.96 10.56 23.45
N LEU A 1030 25.83 9.34 23.98
CA LEU A 1030 26.83 8.72 24.85
C LEU A 1030 28.01 8.11 24.08
N GLY A 1031 27.96 8.08 22.74
CA GLY A 1031 28.97 7.42 21.90
C GLY A 1031 29.04 5.89 22.07
N LEU A 1032 28.00 5.30 22.67
CA LEU A 1032 27.96 3.87 23.02
C LEU A 1032 27.25 3.01 21.97
N TYR A 1033 26.44 3.60 21.08
CA TYR A 1033 25.80 2.85 20.01
C TYR A 1033 26.83 2.20 19.08
N ARG A 1034 26.63 0.91 18.77
CA ARG A 1034 27.34 0.19 17.71
C ARG A 1034 26.30 -0.25 16.68
N ASP A 1035 26.52 0.13 15.42
CA ASP A 1035 25.68 -0.35 14.32
C ASP A 1035 26.07 -1.79 13.94
N LEU A 1036 25.48 -2.33 12.87
CA LEU A 1036 25.68 -3.73 12.51
C LEU A 1036 27.07 -4.00 11.92
N ASP A 1037 27.71 -2.99 11.33
CA ASP A 1037 29.00 -3.09 10.63
C ASP A 1037 30.13 -2.41 11.44
N ASP A 1038 29.82 -1.89 12.63
CA ASP A 1038 30.75 -1.20 13.54
C ASP A 1038 31.49 -2.19 14.45
N GLU A 1039 32.71 -2.54 14.05
CA GLU A 1039 33.60 -3.43 14.80
C GLU A 1039 34.39 -2.74 15.93
N ARG A 1040 34.13 -1.46 16.22
CA ARG A 1040 34.87 -0.76 17.28
C ARG A 1040 34.63 -1.42 18.65
N PRO A 1041 35.68 -1.66 19.45
CA PRO A 1041 35.55 -2.30 20.74
C PRO A 1041 34.66 -1.48 21.69
N GLY A 1042 33.99 -2.22 22.57
CA GLY A 1042 33.03 -1.75 23.55
C GLY A 1042 31.65 -1.39 22.99
N GLY A 1043 30.93 -0.56 23.76
CA GLY A 1043 29.61 -0.08 23.39
C GLY A 1043 28.50 -1.14 23.47
N VAL A 1044 27.38 -0.83 22.82
CA VAL A 1044 26.13 -1.56 22.87
C VAL A 1044 25.71 -1.99 21.47
N GLY A 1045 25.69 -3.29 21.22
CA GLY A 1045 25.15 -3.89 19.99
C GLY A 1045 23.65 -4.13 20.12
N ILE A 1046 22.85 -3.68 19.14
CA ILE A 1046 21.40 -3.91 19.10
C ILE A 1046 21.04 -4.82 17.93
N TYR A 1047 20.68 -6.06 18.25
CA TYR A 1047 20.38 -7.10 17.26
C TYR A 1047 18.91 -7.52 17.32
N PHE A 1048 18.38 -7.82 16.14
CA PHE A 1048 17.08 -8.44 15.97
C PHE A 1048 17.25 -9.95 16.00
N ILE A 1049 16.40 -10.62 16.76
CA ILE A 1049 16.40 -12.07 16.89
C ILE A 1049 15.05 -12.69 16.53
N SER A 1050 15.08 -13.99 16.26
CA SER A 1050 13.89 -14.84 16.11
C SER A 1050 13.04 -14.88 17.40
N HIS A 1051 11.85 -15.46 17.34
CA HIS A 1051 10.88 -15.38 18.41
C HIS A 1051 11.29 -16.16 19.66
N VAL A 1052 11.41 -15.44 20.77
CA VAL A 1052 11.84 -15.99 22.07
C VAL A 1052 10.69 -16.39 23.02
N GLY A 1053 9.51 -16.72 22.50
CA GLY A 1053 8.35 -17.12 23.31
C GLY A 1053 7.55 -15.92 23.86
N GLY A 1054 6.35 -16.18 24.42
CA GLY A 1054 5.52 -15.13 25.04
C GLY A 1054 4.77 -14.26 24.04
N HIS A 1055 4.12 -14.86 23.03
CA HIS A 1055 3.24 -14.16 22.08
C HIS A 1055 2.28 -13.21 22.78
N LYS A 1056 1.73 -13.58 23.93
CA LYS A 1056 0.72 -12.76 24.63
C LYS A 1056 1.23 -11.34 24.97
N TYR A 1057 2.52 -11.19 25.30
CA TYR A 1057 3.12 -9.96 25.84
C TYR A 1057 3.80 -9.04 24.81
N SER A 1058 4.37 -9.59 23.72
CA SER A 1058 5.11 -8.84 22.68
C SER A 1058 6.20 -7.88 23.22
N ALA A 1059 6.92 -7.18 22.32
CA ALA A 1059 8.03 -6.28 22.69
C ALA A 1059 9.09 -6.92 23.62
N ASN A 1060 9.43 -8.19 23.34
CA ASN A 1060 10.44 -8.91 24.10
C ASN A 1060 11.84 -8.34 23.83
N MET A 1061 12.54 -7.99 24.89
CA MET A 1061 13.91 -7.48 24.89
C MET A 1061 14.75 -8.30 25.86
N MET A 1062 15.90 -8.79 25.42
CA MET A 1062 16.88 -9.45 26.29
C MET A 1062 18.14 -8.62 26.31
N VAL A 1063 18.60 -8.22 27.50
CA VAL A 1063 19.82 -7.42 27.68
C VAL A 1063 20.87 -8.32 28.31
N TYR A 1064 21.86 -8.70 27.50
CA TYR A 1064 23.05 -9.40 27.98
C TYR A 1064 24.14 -8.39 28.29
N ARG A 1065 24.68 -8.45 29.51
CA ARG A 1065 25.61 -7.45 30.03
C ARG A 1065 26.82 -8.11 30.67
N ARG A 1066 28.01 -7.63 30.32
CA ARG A 1066 29.26 -7.98 31.05
C ARG A 1066 29.24 -7.37 32.46
N PRO A 1067 29.88 -7.98 33.47
CA PRO A 1067 29.98 -7.39 34.80
C PRO A 1067 30.59 -5.98 34.74
N ASP A 1068 29.97 -5.01 35.40
CA ASP A 1068 30.43 -3.62 35.43
C ASP A 1068 30.87 -3.07 34.05
N ALA A 1069 29.98 -3.23 33.06
CA ALA A 1069 30.21 -2.95 31.64
C ALA A 1069 30.74 -1.54 31.35
N PHE A 1070 30.37 -0.54 32.16
CA PHE A 1070 30.74 0.87 31.96
C PHE A 1070 31.32 1.56 33.21
N GLY A 1071 31.56 0.83 34.31
CA GLY A 1071 32.09 1.40 35.55
C GLY A 1071 31.06 2.16 36.39
N LEU A 1072 29.77 1.92 36.19
CA LEU A 1072 28.67 2.73 36.74
C LEU A 1072 27.73 1.97 37.69
N ASP A 1073 27.99 0.69 37.96
CA ASP A 1073 27.08 -0.16 38.74
C ASP A 1073 26.93 0.29 40.20
N LYS A 1074 28.01 0.85 40.75
CA LYS A 1074 28.08 1.37 42.13
C LYS A 1074 27.75 2.86 42.24
N VAL A 1075 27.43 3.54 41.14
CA VAL A 1075 27.21 4.99 41.13
C VAL A 1075 25.79 5.31 41.58
N GLU A 1076 25.65 6.15 42.61
CA GLU A 1076 24.37 6.63 43.13
C GLU A 1076 24.02 7.97 42.47
N ARG A 1077 23.11 7.93 41.49
CA ARG A 1077 22.80 9.12 40.65
C ARG A 1077 22.12 10.24 41.42
N GLY A 1078 21.34 9.95 42.45
CA GLY A 1078 20.65 10.95 43.27
C GLY A 1078 21.59 11.81 44.13
N LYS A 1079 22.87 11.44 44.26
CA LYS A 1079 23.89 12.21 44.98
C LYS A 1079 24.78 13.05 44.07
N LEU A 1080 24.58 13.01 42.75
CA LEU A 1080 25.29 13.87 41.80
C LEU A 1080 24.71 15.29 41.86
N ALA A 1081 25.56 16.31 41.62
CA ALA A 1081 25.10 17.70 41.61
C ALA A 1081 24.11 17.96 40.43
N GLU A 1082 23.18 18.90 40.59
CA GLU A 1082 22.24 19.28 39.51
C GLU A 1082 22.99 19.64 38.22
N GLY A 1083 22.75 18.86 37.16
CA GLY A 1083 23.39 19.03 35.85
C GLY A 1083 24.63 18.17 35.60
N GLU A 1084 25.12 17.43 36.60
CA GLU A 1084 26.26 16.51 36.47
C GLU A 1084 25.79 15.12 36.00
N THR A 1085 26.22 14.69 34.80
CA THR A 1085 25.84 13.38 34.24
C THR A 1085 26.96 12.36 34.42
N ALA A 1086 26.64 11.19 34.98
CA ALA A 1086 27.58 10.07 35.07
C ALA A 1086 28.10 9.64 33.68
N VAL A 1087 29.39 9.85 33.44
CA VAL A 1087 30.03 9.56 32.15
C VAL A 1087 30.47 8.09 32.10
N PRO A 1088 30.05 7.30 31.10
CA PRO A 1088 30.46 5.92 30.97
C PRO A 1088 31.95 5.80 30.64
N LYS A 1089 32.69 4.94 31.37
CA LYS A 1089 34.11 4.67 31.08
C LYS A 1089 34.22 3.77 29.84
N LYS A 1090 35.12 4.12 28.92
CA LYS A 1090 35.45 3.27 27.76
C LYS A 1090 36.43 2.18 28.22
N LYS A 1091 35.93 1.00 28.62
CA LYS A 1091 36.75 -0.20 28.80
C LYS A 1091 37.03 -0.81 27.41
N ASN A 1092 38.28 -0.76 26.96
CA ASN A 1092 38.72 -1.45 25.73
C ASN A 1092 38.75 -2.95 25.98
N ILE A 1093 38.04 -3.72 25.16
CA ILE A 1093 38.10 -5.19 25.16
C ILE A 1093 39.25 -5.57 24.21
N GLY A 1094 40.34 -6.12 24.74
CA GLY A 1094 41.46 -6.68 23.95
C GLY A 1094 42.86 -6.14 24.25
N ALA A 1095 42.99 -5.05 25.01
CA ALA A 1095 44.21 -4.79 25.77
C ALA A 1095 44.03 -5.46 27.13
N ALA A 1096 45.05 -6.14 27.65
CA ALA A 1096 45.04 -6.56 29.05
C ALA A 1096 44.54 -5.39 29.88
N SER A 1097 43.41 -5.55 30.57
CA SER A 1097 42.98 -4.58 31.56
C SER A 1097 44.15 -4.31 32.49
N GLU A 1098 44.35 -3.06 32.92
CA GLU A 1098 45.34 -2.72 33.95
C GLU A 1098 45.17 -3.59 35.23
N ASP A 1099 44.01 -4.25 35.37
CA ASP A 1099 43.64 -5.15 36.47
C ASP A 1099 43.82 -6.67 36.20
N GLY A 1100 44.32 -7.10 35.03
CA GLY A 1100 44.65 -8.52 34.78
C GLY A 1100 43.49 -9.55 34.71
N GLU A 1101 42.22 -9.13 34.78
CA GLU A 1101 41.05 -10.02 34.67
C GLU A 1101 40.77 -10.43 33.20
N GLY A 1102 40.72 -11.74 32.93
CA GLY A 1102 40.36 -12.30 31.62
C GLY A 1102 38.88 -12.08 31.25
N ASP A 1103 38.51 -12.37 29.99
CA ASP A 1103 37.11 -12.26 29.54
C ASP A 1103 36.22 -13.32 30.25
N VAL A 1104 35.28 -12.85 31.08
CA VAL A 1104 34.32 -13.67 31.86
C VAL A 1104 32.94 -13.82 31.20
N GLY A 1105 32.75 -13.20 30.03
CA GLY A 1105 31.48 -13.17 29.30
C GLY A 1105 30.39 -12.30 29.95
N ALA A 1106 29.13 -12.66 29.72
CA ALA A 1106 27.95 -12.00 30.29
C ALA A 1106 27.78 -12.38 31.76
N GLY A 1107 27.70 -11.39 32.65
CA GLY A 1107 27.33 -11.61 34.05
C GLY A 1107 25.83 -11.64 34.27
N GLN A 1108 25.08 -10.87 33.47
CA GLN A 1108 23.63 -10.74 33.62
C GLN A 1108 22.93 -10.92 32.28
N CYS A 1109 21.74 -11.53 32.32
CA CYS A 1109 20.77 -11.52 31.23
C CYS A 1109 19.41 -11.06 31.78
N ILE A 1110 18.99 -9.86 31.44
CA ILE A 1110 17.72 -9.27 31.88
C ILE A 1110 16.70 -9.42 30.75
N TRP A 1111 15.63 -10.18 30.98
CA TRP A 1111 14.58 -10.41 29.99
C TRP A 1111 13.34 -9.59 30.32
N LEU A 1112 13.11 -8.54 29.52
CA LEU A 1112 11.96 -7.65 29.58
C LEU A 1112 10.92 -7.99 28.50
N ALA A 1113 9.67 -7.70 28.79
CA ALA A 1113 8.56 -7.68 27.82
C ALA A 1113 7.64 -6.49 28.13
N ARG A 1114 6.65 -6.25 27.26
CA ARG A 1114 5.77 -5.06 27.34
C ARG A 1114 6.52 -3.71 27.29
N VAL A 1115 7.78 -3.70 26.86
CA VAL A 1115 8.60 -2.48 26.77
C VAL A 1115 7.97 -1.51 25.79
N LYS A 1116 7.84 -0.24 26.16
CA LYS A 1116 7.35 0.85 25.33
C LYS A 1116 8.49 1.81 24.96
N PRO A 1117 8.31 2.67 23.94
CA PRO A 1117 9.32 3.65 23.56
C PRO A 1117 9.68 4.64 24.68
N GLU A 1118 8.71 5.01 25.52
CA GLU A 1118 8.90 5.91 26.68
C GLU A 1118 9.82 5.31 27.75
N ASP A 1119 9.85 3.98 27.89
CA ASP A 1119 10.72 3.28 28.84
C ASP A 1119 12.19 3.24 28.36
N CYS A 1120 12.48 3.52 27.08
CA CYS A 1120 13.82 3.32 26.52
C CYS A 1120 14.88 4.21 27.17
N GLU A 1121 14.51 5.42 27.58
CA GLU A 1121 15.43 6.32 28.29
C GLU A 1121 15.88 5.70 29.62
N GLY A 1122 14.91 5.28 30.43
CA GLY A 1122 15.17 4.61 31.70
C GLY A 1122 16.00 3.33 31.48
N ILE A 1123 15.58 2.48 30.54
CA ILE A 1123 16.29 1.21 30.23
C ILE A 1123 17.76 1.49 29.88
N VAL A 1124 18.06 2.55 29.14
CA VAL A 1124 19.46 2.93 28.88
C VAL A 1124 20.15 3.41 30.16
N LYS A 1125 19.54 4.34 30.90
CA LYS A 1125 20.13 4.95 32.12
C LYS A 1125 20.44 3.92 33.22
N PHE A 1126 19.53 2.97 33.46
CA PHE A 1126 19.56 2.08 34.62
C PHE A 1126 19.86 0.64 34.24
N THR A 1127 19.20 0.07 33.23
CA THR A 1127 19.37 -1.35 32.85
C THR A 1127 20.64 -1.60 32.05
N VAL A 1128 20.92 -0.80 31.02
CA VAL A 1128 22.10 -0.97 30.17
C VAL A 1128 23.36 -0.48 30.90
N LEU A 1129 23.30 0.70 31.52
CA LEU A 1129 24.48 1.30 32.16
C LEU A 1129 24.79 0.70 33.54
N GLN A 1130 23.79 0.45 34.39
CA GLN A 1130 23.98 0.08 35.81
C GLN A 1130 23.47 -1.33 36.19
N GLY A 1131 22.87 -2.08 35.27
CA GLY A 1131 22.33 -3.42 35.56
C GLY A 1131 21.09 -3.45 36.46
N LYS A 1132 20.41 -2.31 36.65
CA LYS A 1132 19.18 -2.19 37.45
C LYS A 1132 17.91 -2.37 36.61
N VAL A 1133 16.82 -2.85 37.20
CA VAL A 1133 15.54 -3.06 36.50
C VAL A 1133 14.52 -1.99 36.88
N ILE A 1134 13.82 -1.47 35.86
CA ILE A 1134 12.73 -0.51 35.99
C ILE A 1134 11.40 -1.24 35.89
N LYS A 1135 10.41 -0.81 36.70
CA LYS A 1135 9.05 -1.37 36.73
C LYS A 1135 8.99 -2.91 36.71
N PRO A 1136 9.72 -3.62 37.61
CA PRO A 1136 9.89 -5.06 37.55
C PRO A 1136 8.56 -5.83 37.52
N ALA A 1137 7.55 -5.39 38.28
CA ALA A 1137 6.23 -6.01 38.32
C ALA A 1137 5.50 -6.07 36.96
N SER A 1138 5.77 -5.12 36.06
CA SER A 1138 5.05 -4.99 34.79
C SER A 1138 5.86 -5.45 33.57
N GLN A 1139 7.19 -5.37 33.62
CA GLN A 1139 8.06 -5.59 32.46
C GLN A 1139 9.00 -6.79 32.63
N LEU A 1140 9.40 -7.15 33.86
CA LEU A 1140 10.36 -8.22 34.08
C LEU A 1140 9.72 -9.58 33.83
N ARG A 1141 10.23 -10.29 32.83
CA ARG A 1141 9.79 -11.62 32.47
C ARG A 1141 10.65 -12.71 33.11
N GLY A 1142 11.95 -12.44 33.21
CA GLY A 1142 12.91 -13.34 33.83
C GLY A 1142 14.35 -12.94 33.54
N GLY A 1143 15.29 -13.81 33.83
CA GLY A 1143 16.71 -13.60 33.65
C GLY A 1143 17.57 -14.49 34.52
N PHE A 1144 18.88 -14.26 34.44
CA PHE A 1144 19.87 -14.79 35.37
C PHE A 1144 20.87 -13.70 35.77
N ASP A 1145 21.46 -13.86 36.94
CA ASP A 1145 22.62 -13.10 37.41
C ASP A 1145 23.68 -14.09 37.94
N ARG A 1146 24.77 -14.25 37.17
CA ARG A 1146 25.88 -15.16 37.49
C ARG A 1146 26.71 -14.68 38.67
N SER A 1147 26.71 -13.38 38.98
CA SER A 1147 27.43 -12.86 40.14
C SER A 1147 26.74 -13.25 41.45
N LYS A 1148 25.40 -13.34 41.43
CA LYS A 1148 24.58 -13.76 42.56
C LYS A 1148 24.23 -15.25 42.56
N GLY A 1149 24.44 -15.96 41.45
CA GLY A 1149 24.02 -17.36 41.27
C GLY A 1149 22.50 -17.55 41.21
N LEU A 1150 21.74 -16.51 40.81
CA LEU A 1150 20.27 -16.52 40.83
C LEU A 1150 19.68 -16.58 39.41
N MET A 1151 18.52 -17.24 39.28
CA MET A 1151 17.71 -17.25 38.05
C MET A 1151 16.19 -17.31 38.32
N SER A 1152 15.40 -16.96 37.31
CA SER A 1152 13.94 -16.73 37.46
C SER A 1152 12.98 -17.82 36.97
N TRP A 1153 13.46 -18.88 36.30
CA TRP A 1153 12.62 -19.83 35.55
C TRP A 1153 12.61 -21.24 36.09
#